data_AF-A0A0B2BXI5-F1
#
_entry.id   AF-A0A0B2BXI5-F1
#
_cell.length_a   1.000
_cell.length_b   1.000
_cell.length_c   1.000
_cell.angle_alpha   90.00
_cell.angle_beta   90.00
_cell.angle_gamma   90.00
#
_symmetry.space_group_name_H-M   'P 1'
#
loop_
_entity.id
_entity.type
_entity.pdbx_description
1 polymer ?
#
loop_
_entity_poly.entity_id
_entity_poly.type
_entity_poly.pdbx_seq_one_letter_code
_entity_poly.pdbx_strand_id
1 'polypeptide(L)'
;MLGAILLAGAMAQGAQAALLPGVEAAWLEPLPRPALDTTGARLPTRAEALAAAEYVNAAQIADMARQPIPLSTGGALDSMAPNWVAAIYYTGAARLARVSDRPETLRFLTMVADHYNYAVRGAKSGPTMLNADDIAVGDLYEELYSRRRIEGTLLPLQQRLDWQVPHLARADNAEGAGPLIWWWCDALYMAPPVLARMSAITGNPKYLLAADKEWRRTAARLWVPEDRLFLRDERFIGRTEANGQPIYWSRGNGWVLGGLARFIEAMPADFAGRDYYLDLFRQLAGRVVELQRPDGLWPASLLAPDAYPEAETSGSALFTYALAWGVNHGVLDRKAVTPHVQRGFAALNRNILPNGQLGSAQRTGDQPVHTAPEHTGPYANGAYILAALEMADMAGGGQQPLPRPEPARDSAEWIAATMPTPPAPRTVVGDAEVARRQAEMQATQALAYDPVATGRPQAVEPLAPPPEAEQRPRAVARFAPDRLDDLLWENDLVAHRIYGPALQVKEAPSGSGIDAWAKRVRYPFMDRQLKFPNYHIDRGEGLDFYDVGRSRGTGGLGIWHDNKLWTSRNFATYDIVETGGDVARFTATYQPWPVDVIRNVAETREFTLPLGSHFTRMRSTISSSDNETLVVGIGIGKANGTGVLRTDKATGRMTFWETEDAEHGALGIAIAVDPAMVVGFTQDAENYLVLVRVEPGKPFTYYMGSAWNRGGDVPDQAAWEAMVARESFAF
;
A
#
# COMPACT_ATOMS: atom_id res chain seq x y z
N MET A 1 -79.31 -15.25 1.27
CA MET A 1 -79.06 -13.87 1.73
C MET A 1 -77.73 -13.43 1.15
N LEU A 2 -77.73 -12.27 0.46
CA LEU A 2 -76.67 -11.27 0.26
C LEU A 2 -75.20 -11.74 0.44
N GLY A 3 -74.25 -11.52 -0.47
CA GLY A 3 -74.17 -10.62 -1.62
C GLY A 3 -72.71 -10.53 -2.12
N ALA A 4 -72.53 -10.01 -3.35
CA ALA A 4 -71.46 -9.08 -3.75
C ALA A 4 -69.98 -9.58 -3.73
N ILE A 5 -69.04 -9.22 -4.61
CA ILE A 5 -68.88 -8.20 -5.66
C ILE A 5 -67.48 -8.47 -6.29
N LEU A 6 -67.29 -8.12 -7.57
CA LEU A 6 -66.02 -7.81 -8.29
C LEU A 6 -64.86 -8.83 -8.33
N LEU A 7 -64.72 -9.49 -9.48
CA LEU A 7 -63.44 -9.98 -10.03
C LEU A 7 -62.94 -8.94 -11.06
N ALA A 8 -62.10 -8.02 -10.60
CA ALA A 8 -61.26 -7.20 -11.48
C ALA A 8 -60.03 -6.71 -10.70
N GLY A 9 -58.84 -7.03 -11.21
CA GLY A 9 -57.59 -6.41 -10.78
C GLY A 9 -56.59 -7.35 -10.11
N ALA A 10 -55.80 -8.06 -10.92
CA ALA A 10 -54.43 -8.40 -10.55
C ALA A 10 -53.57 -8.21 -11.81
N MET A 11 -53.16 -6.95 -11.98
CA MET A 11 -52.13 -6.56 -12.94
C MET A 11 -50.81 -7.25 -12.60
N ALA A 12 -50.05 -7.51 -13.65
CA ALA A 12 -48.68 -8.00 -13.65
C ALA A 12 -47.81 -7.29 -12.59
N GLN A 13 -47.39 -8.02 -11.56
CA GLN A 13 -46.17 -7.68 -10.83
C GLN A 13 -45.00 -8.26 -11.64
N GLY A 14 -44.34 -7.38 -12.40
CA GLY A 14 -43.08 -7.71 -13.05
C GLY A 14 -42.06 -8.14 -12.00
N ALA A 15 -41.39 -9.27 -12.26
CA ALA A 15 -40.27 -9.72 -11.44
C ALA A 15 -39.18 -8.64 -11.47
N GLN A 16 -39.02 -7.90 -10.37
CA GLN A 16 -37.90 -6.99 -10.20
C GLN A 16 -36.64 -7.86 -10.12
N ALA A 17 -35.75 -7.75 -11.10
CA ALA A 17 -34.50 -8.50 -11.12
C ALA A 17 -33.76 -8.27 -9.80
N ALA A 18 -33.32 -9.35 -9.15
CA ALA A 18 -32.61 -9.25 -7.88
C ALA A 18 -31.35 -8.40 -8.08
N LEU A 19 -31.14 -7.41 -7.22
CA LEU A 19 -29.93 -6.57 -7.22
C LEU A 19 -28.69 -7.44 -7.05
N LEU A 20 -27.60 -7.08 -7.75
CA LEU A 20 -26.33 -7.75 -7.59
C LEU A 20 -25.81 -7.53 -6.15
N PRO A 21 -25.23 -8.54 -5.48
CA PRO A 21 -24.66 -8.37 -4.15
C PRO A 21 -23.61 -7.25 -4.12
N GLY A 22 -23.76 -6.31 -3.19
CA GLY A 22 -22.86 -5.15 -3.03
C GLY A 22 -23.22 -3.96 -3.91
N VAL A 23 -24.16 -4.10 -4.83
CA VAL A 23 -24.67 -2.99 -5.64
C VAL A 23 -25.86 -2.34 -4.95
N GLU A 24 -25.76 -1.03 -4.72
CA GLU A 24 -26.87 -0.24 -4.20
C GLU A 24 -27.84 0.14 -5.32
N ALA A 25 -29.15 0.07 -5.06
CA ALA A 25 -30.17 0.41 -6.05
C ALA A 25 -29.99 1.83 -6.60
N ALA A 26 -29.59 2.78 -5.74
CA ALA A 26 -29.34 4.17 -6.09
C ALA A 26 -28.24 4.34 -7.15
N TRP A 27 -27.30 3.39 -7.27
CA TRP A 27 -26.26 3.42 -8.31
C TRP A 27 -26.80 3.08 -9.70
N LEU A 28 -27.95 2.44 -9.80
CA LEU A 28 -28.59 2.07 -11.06
C LEU A 28 -29.62 3.12 -11.52
N GLU A 29 -29.91 4.13 -10.70
CA GLU A 29 -30.86 5.18 -11.02
C GLU A 29 -30.21 6.27 -11.89
N PRO A 30 -30.67 6.46 -13.14
CA PRO A 30 -30.08 7.47 -14.02
C PRO A 30 -30.46 8.89 -13.56
N LEU A 31 -29.50 9.81 -13.64
CA LEU A 31 -29.79 11.23 -13.46
C LEU A 31 -30.45 11.83 -14.71
N PRO A 32 -31.32 12.84 -14.56
CA PRO A 32 -31.86 13.55 -15.70
C PRO A 32 -30.73 14.25 -16.47
N ARG A 33 -30.74 14.14 -17.80
CA ARG A 33 -29.75 14.79 -18.66
C ARG A 33 -29.83 16.31 -18.49
N PRO A 34 -28.76 16.98 -18.04
CA PRO A 34 -28.76 18.43 -17.91
C PRO A 34 -28.67 19.09 -19.28
N ALA A 35 -28.95 20.40 -19.34
CA ALA A 35 -28.62 21.20 -20.50
C ALA A 35 -27.09 21.31 -20.62
N LEU A 36 -26.52 20.73 -21.67
CA LEU A 36 -25.09 20.77 -21.94
C LEU A 36 -24.77 21.90 -22.93
N ASP A 37 -23.84 22.79 -22.60
CA ASP A 37 -23.36 23.80 -23.56
C ASP A 37 -22.50 23.12 -24.62
N THR A 38 -23.01 23.08 -25.84
CA THR A 38 -22.37 22.48 -27.01
C THR A 38 -21.80 23.53 -27.98
N THR A 39 -21.94 24.81 -27.67
CA THR A 39 -21.54 25.94 -28.53
C THR A 39 -20.15 26.46 -28.21
N GLY A 40 -19.78 26.49 -26.92
CA GLY A 40 -18.53 27.07 -26.46
C GLY A 40 -18.47 28.59 -26.60
N ALA A 41 -19.63 29.25 -26.74
CA ALA A 41 -19.72 30.71 -26.88
C ALA A 41 -19.41 31.47 -25.58
N ARG A 42 -19.49 30.78 -24.43
CA ARG A 42 -19.16 31.32 -23.10
C ARG A 42 -18.59 30.24 -22.20
N LEU A 43 -18.10 30.63 -21.03
CA LEU A 43 -17.84 29.66 -19.98
C LEU A 43 -19.19 29.14 -19.45
N PRO A 44 -19.33 27.83 -19.17
CA PRO A 44 -20.44 27.32 -18.38
C PRO A 44 -20.40 27.98 -16.99
N THR A 45 -21.56 28.15 -16.39
CA THR A 45 -21.65 28.47 -14.97
C THR A 45 -21.15 27.28 -14.14
N ARG A 46 -20.77 27.54 -12.89
CA ARG A 46 -20.37 26.48 -11.96
C ARG A 46 -21.42 25.36 -11.85
N ALA A 47 -22.70 25.73 -11.78
CA ALA A 47 -23.81 24.79 -11.69
C ALA A 47 -23.97 23.95 -12.96
N GLU A 48 -23.84 24.54 -14.15
CA GLU A 48 -23.90 23.80 -15.43
C GLU A 48 -22.76 22.79 -15.55
N ALA A 49 -21.54 23.20 -15.19
CA ALA A 49 -20.36 22.33 -15.24
C ALA A 49 -20.47 21.16 -14.25
N LEU A 50 -20.90 21.41 -13.01
CA LEU A 50 -21.12 20.34 -12.03
C LEU A 50 -22.27 19.41 -12.42
N ALA A 51 -23.38 19.94 -12.95
CA ALA A 51 -24.48 19.10 -13.40
C ALA A 51 -24.03 18.13 -14.52
N ALA A 52 -23.17 18.60 -15.42
CA ALA A 52 -22.57 17.76 -16.45
C ALA A 52 -21.64 16.68 -15.85
N ALA A 53 -20.80 17.03 -14.88
CA ALA A 53 -19.94 16.09 -14.17
C ALA A 53 -20.74 15.00 -13.44
N GLU A 54 -21.79 15.39 -12.70
CA GLU A 54 -22.68 14.47 -11.98
C GLU A 54 -23.41 13.52 -12.93
N TYR A 55 -23.89 14.03 -14.06
CA TYR A 55 -24.58 13.21 -15.06
C TYR A 55 -23.68 12.12 -15.64
N VAL A 56 -22.44 12.47 -16.02
CA VAL A 56 -21.45 11.50 -16.54
C VAL A 56 -20.99 10.54 -15.45
N ASN A 57 -20.78 11.03 -14.23
CA ASN A 57 -20.39 10.22 -13.10
C ASN A 57 -21.46 9.17 -12.75
N ALA A 58 -22.72 9.57 -12.61
CA ALA A 58 -23.82 8.65 -12.34
C ALA A 58 -23.99 7.61 -13.47
N ALA A 59 -23.81 8.02 -14.73
CA ALA A 59 -23.82 7.10 -15.85
C ALA A 59 -22.69 6.06 -15.79
N GLN A 60 -21.49 6.45 -15.35
CA GLN A 60 -20.35 5.54 -15.18
C GLN A 60 -20.51 4.60 -13.99
N ILE A 61 -21.02 5.10 -12.86
CA ILE A 61 -21.40 4.26 -11.70
C ILE A 61 -22.41 3.21 -12.13
N ALA A 62 -23.49 3.63 -12.81
CA ALA A 62 -24.54 2.72 -13.26
C ALA A 62 -24.04 1.67 -14.25
N ASP A 63 -23.11 2.04 -15.14
CA ASP A 63 -22.50 1.11 -16.08
C ASP A 63 -21.69 0.02 -15.37
N MET A 64 -20.80 0.42 -14.45
CA MET A 64 -19.97 -0.52 -13.68
C MET A 64 -20.81 -1.36 -12.70
N ALA A 65 -21.89 -0.80 -12.16
CA ALA A 65 -22.80 -1.46 -11.22
C ALA A 65 -23.72 -2.50 -11.87
N ARG A 66 -23.83 -2.54 -13.20
CA ARG A 66 -24.55 -3.60 -13.92
C ARG A 66 -23.74 -4.89 -14.02
N GLN A 67 -22.46 -4.85 -13.69
CA GLN A 67 -21.56 -6.00 -13.77
C GLN A 67 -21.28 -6.57 -12.38
N PRO A 68 -21.10 -7.91 -12.24
CA PRO A 68 -20.62 -8.48 -10.99
C PRO A 68 -19.25 -7.91 -10.61
N ILE A 69 -19.06 -7.61 -9.32
CA ILE A 69 -17.78 -7.11 -8.80
C ILE A 69 -16.73 -8.22 -8.88
N PRO A 70 -15.61 -8.04 -9.61
CA PRO A 70 -14.59 -9.09 -9.74
C PRO A 70 -13.90 -9.41 -8.41
N LEU A 71 -13.58 -10.67 -8.17
CA LEU A 71 -12.83 -11.10 -6.98
C LEU A 71 -11.36 -10.69 -7.00
N SER A 72 -10.72 -10.86 -8.16
CA SER A 72 -9.31 -10.51 -8.34
C SER A 72 -9.19 -9.08 -8.82
N THR A 73 -8.06 -8.44 -8.51
CA THR A 73 -7.64 -7.15 -9.07
C THR A 73 -7.36 -7.18 -10.59
N GLY A 74 -7.96 -8.11 -11.36
CA GLY A 74 -7.61 -8.49 -12.73
C GLY A 74 -8.13 -7.57 -13.85
N GLY A 75 -7.96 -8.00 -15.10
CA GLY A 75 -8.08 -7.20 -16.34
C GLY A 75 -9.49 -6.93 -16.88
N ALA A 76 -10.52 -6.90 -16.02
CA ALA A 76 -11.87 -6.50 -16.44
C ALA A 76 -11.93 -4.96 -16.54
N LEU A 77 -11.79 -4.44 -17.76
CA LEU A 77 -11.59 -3.01 -18.03
C LEU A 77 -12.86 -2.16 -17.89
N ASP A 78 -14.02 -2.79 -17.77
CA ASP A 78 -15.36 -2.19 -17.77
C ASP A 78 -16.11 -2.39 -16.43
N SER A 79 -15.43 -2.94 -15.43
CA SER A 79 -16.02 -3.31 -14.13
C SER A 79 -15.44 -2.51 -12.97
N MET A 80 -16.07 -2.61 -11.79
CA MET A 80 -15.56 -2.14 -10.50
C MET A 80 -14.27 -2.87 -10.11
N ALA A 81 -13.14 -2.51 -10.72
CA ALA A 81 -11.83 -3.14 -10.53
C ALA A 81 -10.75 -2.10 -10.16
N PRO A 82 -9.64 -2.50 -9.53
CA PRO A 82 -8.55 -1.59 -9.17
C PRO A 82 -7.45 -1.54 -10.25
N ASN A 83 -7.84 -1.64 -11.53
CA ASN A 83 -6.93 -1.52 -12.67
C ASN A 83 -6.81 -0.06 -13.13
N TRP A 84 -5.82 0.25 -13.97
CA TRP A 84 -5.57 1.62 -14.42
C TRP A 84 -6.79 2.27 -15.08
N VAL A 85 -7.54 1.54 -15.92
CA VAL A 85 -8.71 2.09 -16.64
C VAL A 85 -9.74 2.64 -15.66
N ALA A 86 -10.11 1.84 -14.67
CA ALA A 86 -11.06 2.24 -13.65
C ALA A 86 -10.46 3.26 -12.67
N ALA A 87 -9.15 3.19 -12.38
CA ALA A 87 -8.46 4.14 -11.52
C ALA A 87 -8.51 5.59 -12.03
N ILE A 88 -8.44 5.81 -13.36
CA ILE A 88 -8.61 7.16 -13.92
C ILE A 88 -10.03 7.68 -13.68
N TYR A 89 -11.05 6.82 -13.82
CA TYR A 89 -12.41 7.17 -13.45
C TYR A 89 -12.52 7.55 -11.97
N TYR A 90 -11.96 6.72 -11.09
CA TYR A 90 -11.99 6.97 -9.65
C TYR A 90 -11.31 8.27 -9.27
N THR A 91 -10.23 8.66 -9.97
CA THR A 91 -9.57 9.97 -9.77
C THR A 91 -10.56 11.12 -10.00
N GLY A 92 -11.29 11.11 -11.11
CA GLY A 92 -12.32 12.12 -11.40
C GLY A 92 -13.48 12.10 -10.40
N ALA A 93 -14.03 10.92 -10.13
CA ALA A 93 -15.14 10.73 -9.19
C ALA A 93 -14.77 11.14 -7.75
N ALA A 94 -13.56 10.82 -7.30
CA ALA A 94 -13.00 11.22 -6.01
C ALA A 94 -12.94 12.75 -5.87
N ARG A 95 -12.48 13.45 -6.91
CA ARG A 95 -12.44 14.91 -6.93
C ARG A 95 -13.84 15.53 -6.98
N LEU A 96 -14.78 14.92 -7.70
CA LEU A 96 -16.18 15.35 -7.71
C LEU A 96 -16.82 15.21 -6.32
N ALA A 97 -16.55 14.12 -5.60
CA ALA A 97 -17.05 13.89 -4.25
C ALA A 97 -16.57 14.94 -3.22
N ARG A 98 -15.58 15.79 -3.53
CA ARG A 98 -15.17 16.92 -2.66
C ARG A 98 -16.14 18.09 -2.71
N VAL A 99 -16.91 18.22 -3.78
CA VAL A 99 -17.80 19.37 -4.03
C VAL A 99 -19.24 18.97 -4.28
N SER A 100 -19.52 17.67 -4.25
CA SER A 100 -20.84 17.09 -4.42
C SER A 100 -21.51 16.84 -3.07
N ASP A 101 -22.79 17.18 -2.97
CA ASP A 101 -23.64 16.83 -1.83
C ASP A 101 -24.23 15.42 -1.96
N ARG A 102 -23.86 14.68 -3.03
CA ARG A 102 -24.37 13.33 -3.31
C ARG A 102 -23.52 12.27 -2.61
N PRO A 103 -24.06 11.54 -1.62
CA PRO A 103 -23.29 10.50 -0.94
C PRO A 103 -22.98 9.30 -1.85
N GLU A 104 -23.74 9.10 -2.94
CA GLU A 104 -23.67 7.90 -3.78
C GLU A 104 -22.29 7.70 -4.41
N THR A 105 -21.63 8.78 -4.82
CA THR A 105 -20.27 8.72 -5.37
C THR A 105 -19.27 8.22 -4.34
N LEU A 106 -19.29 8.80 -3.14
CA LEU A 106 -18.35 8.40 -2.09
C LEU A 106 -18.66 6.99 -1.56
N ARG A 107 -19.95 6.61 -1.50
CA ARG A 107 -20.38 5.24 -1.18
C ARG A 107 -19.85 4.24 -2.22
N PHE A 108 -20.00 4.54 -3.51
CA PHE A 108 -19.48 3.71 -4.60
C PHE A 108 -17.95 3.53 -4.48
N LEU A 109 -17.22 4.63 -4.35
CA LEU A 109 -15.76 4.61 -4.26
C LEU A 109 -15.27 3.83 -3.02
N THR A 110 -15.99 3.95 -1.91
CA THR A 110 -15.70 3.20 -0.68
C THR A 110 -15.95 1.72 -0.84
N MET A 111 -17.08 1.35 -1.44
CA MET A 111 -17.39 -0.05 -1.71
C MET A 111 -16.28 -0.69 -2.55
N VAL A 112 -15.76 0.03 -3.57
CA VAL A 112 -14.67 -0.49 -4.41
C VAL A 112 -13.43 -0.72 -3.56
N ALA A 113 -13.01 0.27 -2.78
CA ALA A 113 -11.81 0.18 -1.97
C ALA A 113 -11.91 -0.92 -0.89
N ASP A 114 -13.03 -1.00 -0.17
CA ASP A 114 -13.27 -1.98 0.87
C ASP A 114 -13.38 -3.41 0.29
N HIS A 115 -14.03 -3.58 -0.86
CA HIS A 115 -14.13 -4.88 -1.54
C HIS A 115 -12.76 -5.46 -1.88
N TYR A 116 -11.81 -4.62 -2.29
CA TYR A 116 -10.43 -5.03 -2.55
C TYR A 116 -9.52 -4.90 -1.33
N ASN A 117 -10.05 -4.57 -0.15
CA ASN A 117 -9.28 -4.33 1.07
C ASN A 117 -8.10 -3.37 0.84
N TYR A 118 -8.33 -2.30 0.07
CA TYR A 118 -7.33 -1.31 -0.33
C TYR A 118 -6.08 -1.91 -1.02
N ALA A 119 -6.18 -3.13 -1.57
CA ALA A 119 -5.08 -3.80 -2.23
C ALA A 119 -4.80 -3.22 -3.62
N VAL A 120 -3.53 -3.25 -4.01
CA VAL A 120 -3.05 -2.90 -5.35
C VAL A 120 -2.77 -4.17 -6.17
N ARG A 121 -2.82 -4.06 -7.51
CA ARG A 121 -2.46 -5.17 -8.41
C ARG A 121 -0.94 -5.45 -8.33
N GLY A 122 -0.51 -6.55 -8.95
CA GLY A 122 0.90 -6.75 -9.31
C GLY A 122 1.76 -7.51 -8.29
N ALA A 123 1.19 -8.14 -7.27
CA ALA A 123 1.96 -8.94 -6.29
C ALA A 123 2.40 -10.33 -6.83
N LYS A 124 2.53 -10.51 -8.16
CA LYS A 124 2.86 -11.81 -8.77
C LYS A 124 4.34 -11.97 -9.14
N SER A 125 5.03 -10.86 -9.43
CA SER A 125 6.47 -10.81 -9.71
C SER A 125 7.03 -9.41 -9.50
N GLY A 126 8.35 -9.32 -9.31
CA GLY A 126 9.08 -8.05 -9.19
C GLY A 126 8.75 -7.00 -10.27
N PRO A 127 8.77 -7.31 -11.58
CA PRO A 127 8.38 -6.34 -12.61
C PRO A 127 6.94 -5.83 -12.45
N THR A 128 6.00 -6.71 -12.11
CA THR A 128 4.60 -6.30 -11.91
C THR A 128 4.43 -5.44 -10.66
N MET A 129 5.31 -5.57 -9.67
CA MET A 129 5.31 -4.68 -8.49
C MET A 129 5.85 -3.28 -8.80
N LEU A 130 6.55 -3.08 -9.93
CA LEU A 130 7.02 -1.76 -10.42
C LEU A 130 6.09 -1.12 -11.47
N ASN A 131 5.05 -1.85 -11.91
CA ASN A 131 4.18 -1.37 -12.97
C ASN A 131 3.36 -0.15 -12.50
N ALA A 132 3.50 0.96 -13.21
CA ALA A 132 2.80 2.21 -12.91
C ALA A 132 1.27 2.06 -12.97
N ASP A 133 0.76 1.25 -13.90
CA ASP A 133 -0.68 1.00 -14.06
C ASP A 133 -1.30 0.35 -12.79
N ASP A 134 -0.52 -0.49 -12.10
CA ASP A 134 -0.99 -1.28 -10.96
C ASP A 134 -1.08 -0.44 -9.67
N ILE A 135 -0.51 0.77 -9.66
CA ILE A 135 -0.58 1.70 -8.53
C ILE A 135 -1.46 2.92 -8.79
N ALA A 136 -2.02 3.08 -9.99
CA ALA A 136 -2.90 4.21 -10.33
C ALA A 136 -4.11 4.33 -9.39
N VAL A 137 -4.65 3.19 -8.92
CA VAL A 137 -5.75 3.14 -7.93
C VAL A 137 -5.36 3.76 -6.59
N GLY A 138 -4.05 3.94 -6.33
CA GLY A 138 -3.54 4.57 -5.12
C GLY A 138 -4.11 5.97 -4.88
N ASP A 139 -4.43 6.74 -5.94
CA ASP A 139 -5.04 8.08 -5.79
C ASP A 139 -6.40 8.01 -5.06
N LEU A 140 -7.19 6.96 -5.34
CA LEU A 140 -8.45 6.71 -4.63
C LEU A 140 -8.20 6.38 -3.15
N TYR A 141 -7.21 5.53 -2.87
CA TYR A 141 -6.91 5.14 -1.48
C TYR A 141 -6.37 6.32 -0.67
N GLU A 142 -5.53 7.16 -1.27
CA GLU A 142 -5.06 8.43 -0.71
C GLU A 142 -6.22 9.40 -0.47
N GLU A 143 -7.17 9.50 -1.40
CA GLU A 143 -8.37 10.32 -1.21
C GLU A 143 -9.18 9.87 0.00
N LEU A 144 -9.54 8.59 0.04
CA LEU A 144 -10.36 8.03 1.13
C LEU A 144 -9.64 8.16 2.48
N TYR A 145 -8.33 7.89 2.52
CA TYR A 145 -7.53 8.12 3.72
C TYR A 145 -7.55 9.59 4.14
N SER A 146 -7.32 10.53 3.21
CA SER A 146 -7.25 11.95 3.53
C SER A 146 -8.57 12.50 4.09
N ARG A 147 -9.68 12.03 3.53
CA ARG A 147 -11.02 12.42 3.98
C ARG A 147 -11.43 11.79 5.31
N ARG A 148 -10.96 10.57 5.62
CA ARG A 148 -11.53 9.80 6.76
C ARG A 148 -10.57 9.65 7.93
N ARG A 149 -9.28 9.60 7.64
CA ARG A 149 -8.19 9.29 8.58
C ARG A 149 -8.38 7.94 9.27
N ILE A 150 -8.89 6.94 8.54
CA ILE A 150 -9.03 5.56 9.05
C ILE A 150 -7.65 4.90 8.96
N GLU A 151 -7.09 4.56 10.12
CA GLU A 151 -5.80 3.87 10.21
C GLU A 151 -5.84 2.54 9.43
N GLY A 152 -4.71 2.17 8.80
CA GLY A 152 -4.58 0.93 8.04
C GLY A 152 -5.05 1.00 6.57
N THR A 153 -5.95 1.92 6.20
CA THR A 153 -6.47 2.00 4.81
C THR A 153 -5.39 2.39 3.78
N LEU A 154 -4.39 3.17 4.20
CA LEU A 154 -3.27 3.58 3.34
C LEU A 154 -2.11 2.56 3.31
N LEU A 155 -2.06 1.64 4.29
CA LEU A 155 -0.91 0.78 4.53
C LEU A 155 -0.56 -0.11 3.33
N PRO A 156 -1.50 -0.77 2.62
CA PRO A 156 -1.15 -1.62 1.47
C PRO A 156 -0.49 -0.83 0.34
N LEU A 157 -0.99 0.39 0.07
CA LEU A 157 -0.37 1.28 -0.91
C LEU A 157 1.01 1.73 -0.42
N GLN A 158 1.12 2.15 0.84
CA GLN A 158 2.39 2.61 1.40
C GLN A 158 3.47 1.53 1.35
N GLN A 159 3.13 0.27 1.69
CA GLN A 159 4.04 -0.87 1.57
C GLN A 159 4.48 -1.12 0.12
N ARG A 160 3.55 -1.02 -0.84
CA ARG A 160 3.88 -1.10 -2.27
C ARG A 160 4.86 -0.01 -2.67
N LEU A 161 4.59 1.24 -2.33
CA LEU A 161 5.45 2.36 -2.70
C LEU A 161 6.82 2.28 -1.99
N ASP A 162 6.85 1.88 -0.72
CA ASP A 162 8.09 1.64 0.03
C ASP A 162 8.99 0.63 -0.65
N TRP A 163 8.39 -0.43 -1.21
CA TRP A 163 9.10 -1.41 -2.01
C TRP A 163 9.57 -0.84 -3.36
N GLN A 164 8.78 0.01 -4.04
CA GLN A 164 9.15 0.60 -5.33
C GLN A 164 10.27 1.66 -5.21
N VAL A 165 10.28 2.44 -4.12
CA VAL A 165 11.16 3.62 -3.95
C VAL A 165 12.64 3.33 -4.24
N PRO A 166 13.27 2.26 -3.70
CA PRO A 166 14.67 1.94 -4.01
C PRO A 166 14.94 1.71 -5.50
N HIS A 167 13.99 1.12 -6.22
CA HIS A 167 14.13 0.84 -7.65
C HIS A 167 14.01 2.11 -8.50
N LEU A 168 13.07 2.98 -8.15
CA LEU A 168 12.90 4.30 -8.79
C LEU A 168 14.12 5.21 -8.48
N ALA A 169 14.60 5.18 -7.24
CA ALA A 169 15.72 5.97 -6.75
C ALA A 169 17.12 5.45 -7.14
N ARG A 170 17.21 4.32 -7.86
CA ARG A 170 18.46 3.65 -8.29
C ARG A 170 19.49 4.64 -8.83
N ALA A 171 20.79 4.38 -8.73
CA ALA A 171 21.81 5.22 -9.36
C ALA A 171 21.63 5.24 -10.90
N ASP A 172 22.00 6.35 -11.55
CA ASP A 172 22.08 6.38 -13.00
C ASP A 172 23.24 5.48 -13.45
N ASN A 173 23.05 4.71 -14.52
CA ASN A 173 24.16 4.01 -15.14
C ASN A 173 24.99 4.98 -15.99
N ALA A 174 26.29 4.72 -16.14
CA ALA A 174 27.25 5.61 -16.80
C ALA A 174 26.88 5.99 -18.25
N GLU A 175 25.99 5.24 -18.89
CA GLU A 175 25.57 5.44 -20.28
C GLU A 175 24.11 5.94 -20.44
N GLY A 176 23.33 6.08 -19.36
CA GLY A 176 21.89 6.38 -19.45
C GLY A 176 21.05 5.31 -20.18
N ALA A 177 21.66 4.19 -20.61
CA ALA A 177 21.11 3.20 -21.53
C ALA A 177 20.40 2.02 -20.85
N GLY A 178 20.05 2.13 -19.57
CA GLY A 178 19.42 1.04 -18.80
C GLY A 178 17.92 0.92 -19.08
N PRO A 179 17.26 -0.18 -18.69
CA PRO A 179 15.80 -0.28 -18.80
C PRO A 179 15.11 0.83 -17.98
N LEU A 180 14.11 1.48 -18.58
CA LEU A 180 13.20 2.38 -17.89
C LEU A 180 12.14 1.56 -17.14
N ILE A 181 11.83 1.94 -15.91
CA ILE A 181 10.67 1.38 -15.19
C ILE A 181 9.40 1.96 -15.82
N TRP A 182 9.38 3.28 -15.98
CA TRP A 182 8.33 4.01 -16.69
C TRP A 182 8.75 4.19 -18.15
N TRP A 183 8.78 3.07 -18.90
CA TRP A 183 9.25 3.03 -20.29
C TRP A 183 8.25 3.58 -21.31
N TRP A 184 7.04 3.90 -20.89
CA TRP A 184 5.98 4.47 -21.73
C TRP A 184 5.43 5.76 -21.11
N CYS A 185 5.02 6.71 -21.93
CA CYS A 185 4.64 8.06 -21.49
C CYS A 185 3.41 8.07 -20.57
N ASP A 186 2.51 7.11 -20.73
CA ASP A 186 1.25 7.02 -19.98
C ASP A 186 1.52 6.81 -18.49
N ALA A 187 2.63 6.12 -18.14
CA ALA A 187 3.08 5.90 -16.77
C ALA A 187 3.22 7.22 -15.98
N LEU A 188 3.49 8.34 -16.68
CA LEU A 188 3.64 9.67 -16.08
C LEU A 188 2.33 10.25 -15.54
N TYR A 189 1.17 9.69 -15.92
CA TYR A 189 -0.12 9.96 -15.27
C TYR A 189 -0.39 9.02 -14.10
N MET A 190 0.05 7.77 -14.20
CA MET A 190 -0.35 6.69 -13.30
C MET A 190 0.37 6.74 -11.95
N ALA A 191 1.70 6.82 -11.98
CA ALA A 191 2.53 6.64 -10.80
C ALA A 191 3.02 7.93 -10.12
N PRO A 192 3.55 8.95 -10.85
CA PRO A 192 4.14 10.12 -10.20
C PRO A 192 3.18 10.88 -9.28
N PRO A 193 1.91 11.14 -9.66
CA PRO A 193 0.96 11.82 -8.78
C PRO A 193 0.72 11.09 -7.46
N VAL A 194 0.64 9.75 -7.49
CA VAL A 194 0.47 8.91 -6.30
C VAL A 194 1.69 9.03 -5.39
N LEU A 195 2.90 8.92 -5.93
CA LEU A 195 4.13 9.08 -5.13
C LEU A 195 4.29 10.50 -4.54
N ALA A 196 3.96 11.55 -5.31
CA ALA A 196 3.99 12.92 -4.82
C ALA A 196 2.99 13.13 -3.69
N ARG A 197 1.76 12.66 -3.87
CA ARG A 197 0.68 12.81 -2.90
C ARG A 197 0.93 11.98 -1.64
N MET A 198 1.50 10.78 -1.75
CA MET A 198 2.00 10.02 -0.58
C MET A 198 3.01 10.83 0.23
N SER A 199 3.91 11.59 -0.41
CA SER A 199 4.85 12.47 0.30
C SER A 199 4.12 13.61 1.01
N ALA A 200 3.12 14.21 0.38
CA ALA A 200 2.31 15.27 0.97
C ALA A 200 1.49 14.78 2.18
N ILE A 201 0.96 13.55 2.11
CA ILE A 201 0.16 12.93 3.18
C ILE A 201 1.05 12.52 4.37
N THR A 202 2.19 11.88 4.10
CA THR A 202 3.04 11.30 5.15
C THR A 202 4.10 12.26 5.69
N GLY A 203 4.37 13.35 4.98
CA GLY A 203 5.52 14.22 5.23
C GLY A 203 6.87 13.61 4.86
N ASN A 204 6.90 12.41 4.25
CA ASN A 204 8.14 11.73 3.87
C ASN A 204 8.51 12.03 2.41
N PRO A 205 9.59 12.80 2.15
CA PRO A 205 9.93 13.24 0.80
C PRO A 205 10.45 12.12 -0.11
N LYS A 206 10.73 10.91 0.42
CA LYS A 206 11.34 9.82 -0.34
C LYS A 206 10.55 9.43 -1.58
N TYR A 207 9.20 9.47 -1.52
CA TYR A 207 8.35 9.07 -2.64
C TYR A 207 8.44 10.09 -3.77
N LEU A 208 8.34 11.39 -3.46
CA LEU A 208 8.47 12.48 -4.42
C LEU A 208 9.88 12.52 -5.04
N LEU A 209 10.93 12.33 -4.25
CA LEU A 209 12.31 12.30 -4.75
C LEU A 209 12.54 11.12 -5.70
N ALA A 210 12.02 9.93 -5.34
CA ALA A 210 12.08 8.77 -6.21
C ALA A 210 11.29 8.96 -7.51
N ALA A 211 10.11 9.60 -7.41
CA ALA A 211 9.29 9.94 -8.57
C ALA A 211 9.97 10.97 -9.48
N ASP A 212 10.53 12.06 -8.94
CA ASP A 212 11.25 13.08 -9.72
C ASP A 212 12.38 12.46 -10.55
N LYS A 213 13.15 11.55 -9.93
CA LYS A 213 14.25 10.85 -10.59
C LYS A 213 13.78 10.00 -11.77
N GLU A 214 12.82 9.10 -11.55
CA GLU A 214 12.35 8.23 -12.65
C GLU A 214 11.58 9.03 -13.71
N TRP A 215 10.83 10.06 -13.32
CA TRP A 215 10.12 10.95 -14.23
C TRP A 215 11.10 11.58 -15.23
N ARG A 216 12.21 12.16 -14.73
CA ARG A 216 13.23 12.80 -15.57
C ARG A 216 13.91 11.83 -16.52
N ARG A 217 14.12 10.57 -16.11
CA ARG A 217 14.67 9.53 -16.99
C ARG A 217 13.72 9.18 -18.13
N THR A 218 12.42 9.05 -17.84
CA THR A 218 11.41 8.83 -18.87
C THR A 218 11.39 10.00 -19.85
N ALA A 219 11.38 11.23 -19.36
CA ALA A 219 11.37 12.41 -20.22
C ALA A 219 12.65 12.55 -21.05
N ALA A 220 13.82 12.25 -20.51
CA ALA A 220 15.07 12.27 -21.27
C ALA A 220 15.06 11.34 -22.50
N ARG A 221 14.18 10.33 -22.53
CA ARG A 221 14.06 9.35 -23.63
C ARG A 221 12.84 9.56 -24.52
N LEU A 222 11.75 10.13 -23.98
CA LEU A 222 10.47 10.21 -24.69
C LEU A 222 10.05 11.63 -25.07
N TRP A 223 10.58 12.68 -24.42
CA TRP A 223 10.33 14.06 -24.80
C TRP A 223 11.12 14.42 -26.05
N VAL A 224 10.44 15.02 -27.04
CA VAL A 224 11.07 15.57 -28.25
C VAL A 224 10.97 17.09 -28.19
N PRO A 225 12.05 17.80 -27.80
CA PRO A 225 12.03 19.24 -27.58
C PRO A 225 11.59 20.06 -28.79
N GLU A 226 11.98 19.64 -29.99
CA GLU A 226 11.69 20.34 -31.24
C GLU A 226 10.20 20.33 -31.57
N ASP A 227 9.55 19.18 -31.31
CA ASP A 227 8.13 18.99 -31.56
C ASP A 227 7.26 19.45 -30.39
N ARG A 228 7.87 19.61 -29.20
CA ARG A 228 7.22 19.86 -27.90
C ARG A 228 6.16 18.80 -27.58
N LEU A 229 6.46 17.53 -27.89
CA LEU A 229 5.57 16.38 -27.70
C LEU A 229 6.33 15.17 -27.15
N PHE A 230 5.58 14.25 -26.56
CA PHE A 230 6.08 12.97 -26.07
C PHE A 230 5.78 11.85 -27.07
N LEU A 231 6.79 11.05 -27.39
CA LEU A 231 6.62 9.73 -27.98
C LEU A 231 5.95 8.80 -26.95
N ARG A 232 5.12 7.87 -27.41
CA ARG A 232 4.46 6.92 -26.50
C ARG A 232 5.48 6.04 -25.80
N ASP A 233 6.45 5.53 -26.55
CA ASP A 233 7.63 4.80 -26.09
C ASP A 233 8.69 4.82 -27.20
N GLU A 234 9.84 4.24 -26.95
CA GLU A 234 10.98 4.29 -27.89
C GLU A 234 10.74 3.58 -29.23
N ARG A 235 9.75 2.68 -29.34
CA ARG A 235 9.40 2.06 -30.63
C ARG A 235 8.91 3.10 -31.64
N PHE A 236 8.48 4.28 -31.19
CA PHE A 236 8.01 5.36 -32.04
C PHE A 236 9.13 6.30 -32.51
N ILE A 237 10.37 6.13 -32.04
CA ILE A 237 11.52 6.91 -32.54
C ILE A 237 11.70 6.65 -34.03
N GLY A 238 11.66 7.73 -34.82
CA GLY A 238 11.83 7.69 -36.28
C GLY A 238 10.65 7.09 -37.05
N ARG A 239 9.57 6.67 -36.39
CA ARG A 239 8.35 6.21 -37.07
C ARG A 239 7.48 7.39 -37.47
N THR A 240 6.93 7.31 -38.67
CA THR A 240 6.10 8.36 -39.25
C THR A 240 4.75 7.82 -39.70
N GLU A 241 3.78 8.73 -39.76
CA GLU A 241 2.51 8.55 -40.45
C GLU A 241 2.71 8.60 -41.98
N ALA A 242 1.67 8.25 -42.74
CA ALA A 242 1.72 8.28 -44.20
C ALA A 242 2.03 9.68 -44.79
N ASN A 243 1.75 10.76 -44.05
CA ASN A 243 2.08 12.14 -44.43
C ASN A 243 3.54 12.54 -44.10
N GLY A 244 4.36 11.59 -43.62
CA GLY A 244 5.76 11.80 -43.27
C GLY A 244 6.00 12.47 -41.90
N GLN A 245 4.95 12.80 -41.15
CA GLN A 245 5.08 13.39 -39.80
C GLN A 245 5.34 12.31 -38.74
N PRO A 246 6.08 12.62 -37.67
CA PRO A 246 6.24 11.71 -36.54
C PRO A 246 4.89 11.33 -35.89
N ILE A 247 4.80 10.10 -35.38
CA ILE A 247 3.58 9.61 -34.72
C ILE A 247 3.52 10.11 -33.28
N TYR A 248 2.67 11.11 -33.02
CA TYR A 248 2.35 11.58 -31.67
C TYR A 248 0.90 11.29 -31.32
N TRP A 249 0.71 10.42 -30.34
CA TRP A 249 -0.61 10.00 -29.91
C TRP A 249 -1.26 11.02 -28.97
N SER A 250 -2.49 11.42 -29.28
CA SER A 250 -3.27 12.39 -28.50
C SER A 250 -3.44 11.95 -27.05
N ARG A 251 -3.99 10.75 -26.79
CA ARG A 251 -4.19 10.28 -25.42
C ARG A 251 -2.87 10.09 -24.65
N GLY A 252 -1.79 9.65 -25.31
CA GLY A 252 -0.46 9.54 -24.69
C GLY A 252 0.05 10.89 -24.19
N ASN A 253 -0.01 11.91 -25.02
CA ASN A 253 0.36 13.28 -24.62
C ASN A 253 -0.63 13.87 -23.60
N GLY A 254 -1.91 13.49 -23.68
CA GLY A 254 -2.92 13.81 -22.67
C GLY A 254 -2.57 13.24 -21.30
N TRP A 255 -2.07 12.00 -21.24
CA TRP A 255 -1.58 11.40 -20.00
C TRP A 255 -0.42 12.20 -19.41
N VAL A 256 0.55 12.59 -20.23
CA VAL A 256 1.68 13.39 -19.72
C VAL A 256 1.22 14.75 -19.22
N LEU A 257 0.39 15.48 -19.99
CA LEU A 257 -0.02 16.82 -19.62
C LEU A 257 -0.94 16.83 -18.39
N GLY A 258 -1.91 15.91 -18.33
CA GLY A 258 -2.78 15.73 -17.16
C GLY A 258 -2.03 15.19 -15.94
N GLY A 259 -1.00 14.37 -16.17
CA GLY A 259 -0.13 13.81 -15.14
C GLY A 259 0.76 14.89 -14.52
N LEU A 260 1.33 15.77 -15.35
CA LEU A 260 2.06 16.96 -14.90
C LEU A 260 1.20 17.86 -14.01
N ALA A 261 -0.04 18.16 -14.43
CA ALA A 261 -0.97 18.93 -13.59
C ALA A 261 -1.10 18.31 -12.19
N ARG A 262 -1.44 17.02 -12.12
CA ARG A 262 -1.62 16.29 -10.85
C ARG A 262 -0.33 16.17 -10.03
N PHE A 263 0.82 15.97 -10.68
CA PHE A 263 2.11 15.88 -10.02
C PHE A 263 2.51 17.22 -9.39
N ILE A 264 2.29 18.33 -10.10
CA ILE A 264 2.54 19.69 -9.62
C ILE A 264 1.56 20.07 -8.49
N GLU A 265 0.32 19.57 -8.50
CA GLU A 265 -0.65 19.82 -7.40
C GLU A 265 -0.12 19.41 -6.03
N ALA A 266 0.56 18.27 -5.94
CA ALA A 266 1.06 17.70 -4.68
C ALA A 266 2.50 18.11 -4.37
N MET A 267 3.20 18.79 -5.29
CA MET A 267 4.60 19.14 -5.16
C MET A 267 4.80 20.39 -4.29
N PRO A 268 5.65 20.35 -3.25
CA PRO A 268 5.98 21.51 -2.43
C PRO A 268 6.43 22.71 -3.27
N ALA A 269 6.03 23.92 -2.87
CA ALA A 269 6.33 25.14 -3.63
C ALA A 269 7.83 25.41 -3.75
N ASP A 270 8.61 24.96 -2.77
CA ASP A 270 10.07 25.08 -2.66
C ASP A 270 10.83 23.83 -3.15
N PHE A 271 10.15 22.88 -3.78
CA PHE A 271 10.81 21.70 -4.35
C PHE A 271 11.81 22.11 -5.44
N ALA A 272 13.09 21.77 -5.27
CA ALA A 272 14.18 22.24 -6.13
C ALA A 272 13.99 21.95 -7.63
N GLY A 273 13.28 20.86 -7.97
CA GLY A 273 13.01 20.46 -9.35
C GLY A 273 11.75 21.08 -9.97
N ARG A 274 10.99 21.90 -9.24
CA ARG A 274 9.63 22.33 -9.62
C ARG A 274 9.54 23.12 -10.93
N ASP A 275 10.49 24.02 -11.17
CA ASP A 275 10.48 24.87 -12.36
C ASP A 275 10.60 24.09 -13.66
N TYR A 276 11.33 22.97 -13.64
CA TYR A 276 11.43 22.06 -14.78
C TYR A 276 10.04 21.53 -15.20
N TYR A 277 9.21 21.15 -14.24
CA TYR A 277 7.87 20.64 -14.52
C TYR A 277 6.91 21.72 -14.98
N LEU A 278 7.01 22.92 -14.40
CA LEU A 278 6.21 24.07 -14.83
C LEU A 278 6.56 24.51 -16.25
N ASP A 279 7.84 24.55 -16.59
CA ASP A 279 8.30 24.90 -17.93
C ASP A 279 7.84 23.86 -18.96
N LEU A 280 8.06 22.57 -18.67
CA LEU A 280 7.61 21.50 -19.55
C LEU A 280 6.09 21.50 -19.74
N PHE A 281 5.33 21.72 -18.66
CA PHE A 281 3.88 21.86 -18.73
C PHE A 281 3.48 22.99 -19.69
N ARG A 282 4.13 24.16 -19.61
CA ARG A 282 3.85 25.30 -20.52
C ARG A 282 4.21 24.98 -21.97
N GLN A 283 5.33 24.31 -22.21
CA GLN A 283 5.76 23.93 -23.55
C GLN A 283 4.77 22.95 -24.21
N LEU A 284 4.41 21.87 -23.50
CA LEU A 284 3.46 20.87 -23.99
C LEU A 284 2.05 21.45 -24.12
N ALA A 285 1.57 22.24 -23.14
CA ALA A 285 0.28 22.91 -23.22
C ALA A 285 0.21 23.89 -24.41
N GLY A 286 1.26 24.67 -24.64
CA GLY A 286 1.36 25.57 -25.78
C GLY A 286 1.27 24.82 -27.11
N ARG A 287 1.96 23.69 -27.22
CA ARG A 287 1.88 22.84 -28.41
C ARG A 287 0.48 22.23 -28.60
N VAL A 288 -0.16 21.78 -27.53
CA VAL A 288 -1.54 21.28 -27.56
C VAL A 288 -2.50 22.38 -28.02
N VAL A 289 -2.36 23.63 -27.56
CA VAL A 289 -3.17 24.77 -28.01
C VAL A 289 -3.07 25.00 -29.52
N GLU A 290 -1.86 24.89 -30.09
CA GLU A 290 -1.61 25.03 -31.54
C GLU A 290 -2.26 23.92 -32.37
N LEU A 291 -2.36 22.71 -31.82
CA LEU A 291 -2.83 21.51 -32.52
C LEU A 291 -4.33 21.26 -32.39
N GLN A 292 -5.06 22.14 -31.69
CA GLN A 292 -6.51 22.00 -31.55
C GLN A 292 -7.21 22.22 -32.89
N ARG A 293 -8.13 21.31 -33.25
CA ARG A 293 -8.93 21.43 -34.47
C ARG A 293 -9.99 22.54 -34.35
N PRO A 294 -10.53 23.04 -35.47
CA PRO A 294 -11.62 24.02 -35.47
C PRO A 294 -12.89 23.55 -34.74
N ASP A 295 -13.15 22.24 -34.72
CA ASP A 295 -14.26 21.65 -33.97
C ASP A 295 -13.98 21.57 -32.46
N GLY A 296 -12.80 21.98 -31.98
CA GLY A 296 -12.43 22.02 -30.57
C GLY A 296 -11.82 20.73 -30.02
N LEU A 297 -11.84 19.62 -30.77
CA LEU A 297 -11.18 18.37 -30.35
C LEU A 297 -9.73 18.31 -30.84
N TRP A 298 -9.00 17.31 -30.35
CA TRP A 298 -7.70 16.91 -30.87
C TRP A 298 -7.84 15.57 -31.59
N PRO A 299 -7.17 15.39 -32.75
CA PRO A 299 -7.22 14.14 -33.50
C PRO A 299 -6.45 13.03 -32.77
N ALA A 300 -6.72 11.76 -33.09
CA ALA A 300 -5.97 10.64 -32.50
C ALA A 300 -4.46 10.73 -32.74
N SER A 301 -4.05 11.14 -33.94
CA SER A 301 -2.66 11.45 -34.30
C SER A 301 -2.49 12.96 -34.41
N LEU A 302 -1.72 13.55 -33.50
CA LEU A 302 -1.63 15.00 -33.31
C LEU A 302 -1.06 15.75 -34.53
N LEU A 303 -0.19 15.09 -35.32
CA LEU A 303 0.42 15.67 -36.52
C LEU A 303 -0.14 15.07 -37.83
N ALA A 304 -1.12 14.19 -37.76
CA ALA A 304 -1.81 13.62 -38.91
C ALA A 304 -3.34 13.58 -38.71
N PRO A 305 -3.99 14.75 -38.55
CA PRO A 305 -5.44 14.82 -38.33
C PRO A 305 -6.26 14.15 -39.44
N ASP A 306 -5.79 14.23 -40.70
CA ASP A 306 -6.51 13.65 -41.84
C ASP A 306 -6.45 12.12 -41.88
N ALA A 307 -5.48 11.49 -41.19
CA ALA A 307 -5.39 10.04 -41.07
C ALA A 307 -6.44 9.50 -40.08
N TYR A 308 -6.86 10.32 -39.12
CA TYR A 308 -7.86 9.99 -38.10
C TYR A 308 -8.84 11.16 -37.94
N PRO A 309 -9.69 11.41 -38.94
CA PRO A 309 -10.55 12.59 -38.98
C PRO A 309 -11.70 12.52 -37.96
N GLU A 310 -11.97 11.35 -37.40
CA GLU A 310 -13.03 11.11 -36.43
C GLU A 310 -12.80 11.88 -35.11
N ALA A 311 -13.86 12.01 -34.32
CA ALA A 311 -13.75 12.55 -32.98
C ALA A 311 -12.93 11.59 -32.08
N GLU A 312 -12.04 12.16 -31.26
CA GLU A 312 -11.27 11.45 -30.26
C GLU A 312 -11.40 12.22 -28.93
N THR A 313 -12.23 11.71 -28.02
CA THR A 313 -12.60 12.45 -26.79
C THR A 313 -11.73 12.13 -25.59
N SER A 314 -10.99 11.01 -25.59
CA SER A 314 -10.21 10.59 -24.44
C SER A 314 -8.95 11.43 -24.24
N GLY A 315 -8.19 11.72 -25.31
CA GLY A 315 -7.09 12.69 -25.23
C GLY A 315 -7.60 14.12 -25.11
N SER A 316 -8.66 14.47 -25.85
CA SER A 316 -9.29 15.80 -25.77
C SER A 316 -9.80 16.16 -24.36
N ALA A 317 -10.32 15.19 -23.61
CA ALA A 317 -10.75 15.39 -22.22
C ALA A 317 -9.56 15.71 -21.30
N LEU A 318 -8.45 14.98 -21.45
CA LEU A 318 -7.21 15.22 -20.69
C LEU A 318 -6.60 16.59 -21.01
N PHE A 319 -6.57 16.98 -22.29
CA PHE A 319 -6.11 18.31 -22.70
C PHE A 319 -7.01 19.42 -22.17
N THR A 320 -8.34 19.27 -22.28
CA THR A 320 -9.28 20.26 -21.76
C THR A 320 -9.12 20.42 -20.24
N TYR A 321 -9.00 19.32 -19.50
CA TYR A 321 -8.69 19.31 -18.07
C TYR A 321 -7.40 20.07 -17.78
N ALA A 322 -6.28 19.69 -18.39
CA ALA A 322 -4.99 20.26 -18.04
C ALA A 322 -4.87 21.72 -18.46
N LEU A 323 -5.42 22.13 -19.60
CA LEU A 323 -5.44 23.53 -20.01
C LEU A 323 -6.28 24.39 -19.05
N ALA A 324 -7.44 23.89 -18.61
CA ALA A 324 -8.27 24.56 -17.62
C ALA A 324 -7.56 24.70 -16.26
N TRP A 325 -6.94 23.60 -15.80
CA TRP A 325 -6.09 23.58 -14.61
C TRP A 325 -4.97 24.61 -14.69
N GLY A 326 -4.26 24.67 -15.82
CA GLY A 326 -3.17 25.62 -16.04
C GLY A 326 -3.63 27.09 -15.95
N VAL A 327 -4.85 27.39 -16.39
CA VAL A 327 -5.47 28.72 -16.24
C VAL A 327 -5.86 28.98 -14.78
N ASN A 328 -6.48 28.00 -14.11
CA ASN A 328 -6.91 28.14 -12.71
C ASN A 328 -5.75 28.34 -11.75
N HIS A 329 -4.58 27.75 -12.02
CA HIS A 329 -3.40 27.87 -11.18
C HIS A 329 -2.40 28.95 -11.63
N GLY A 330 -2.75 29.76 -12.64
CA GLY A 330 -1.89 30.84 -13.13
C GLY A 330 -0.61 30.37 -13.82
N VAL A 331 -0.56 29.11 -14.25
CA VAL A 331 0.56 28.53 -15.02
C VAL A 331 0.48 28.94 -16.50
N LEU A 332 -0.74 29.12 -17.01
CA LEU A 332 -1.06 29.55 -18.37
C LEU A 332 -1.81 30.90 -18.35
N ASP A 333 -1.63 31.69 -19.41
CA ASP A 333 -2.36 32.96 -19.57
C ASP A 333 -3.86 32.72 -19.78
N ARG A 334 -4.67 33.27 -18.87
CA ARG A 334 -6.13 33.10 -18.87
C ARG A 334 -6.76 33.58 -20.17
N LYS A 335 -6.35 34.73 -20.69
CA LYS A 335 -7.00 35.33 -21.87
C LYS A 335 -6.70 34.53 -23.14
N ALA A 336 -5.46 34.09 -23.30
CA ALA A 336 -5.02 33.30 -24.44
C ALA A 336 -5.63 31.90 -24.47
N VAL A 337 -5.70 31.23 -23.31
CA VAL A 337 -6.06 29.80 -23.26
C VAL A 337 -7.56 29.55 -23.06
N THR A 338 -8.30 30.45 -22.39
CA THR A 338 -9.76 30.28 -22.14
C THR A 338 -10.56 29.91 -23.39
N PRO A 339 -10.38 30.54 -24.56
CA PRO A 339 -11.13 30.19 -25.77
C PRO A 339 -10.90 28.73 -26.24
N HIS A 340 -9.70 28.19 -26.03
CA HIS A 340 -9.38 26.80 -26.40
C HIS A 340 -10.07 25.81 -25.46
N VAL A 341 -10.05 26.10 -24.17
CA VAL A 341 -10.73 25.30 -23.15
C VAL A 341 -12.25 25.30 -23.37
N GLN A 342 -12.86 26.45 -23.65
CA GLN A 342 -14.29 26.57 -23.97
C GLN A 342 -14.70 25.70 -25.16
N ARG A 343 -13.96 25.78 -26.27
CA ARG A 343 -14.22 24.96 -27.45
C ARG A 343 -14.03 23.47 -27.17
N GLY A 344 -12.99 23.11 -26.43
CA GLY A 344 -12.72 21.73 -26.01
C GLY A 344 -13.87 21.16 -25.19
N PHE A 345 -14.30 21.85 -24.13
CA PHE A 345 -15.40 21.40 -23.28
C PHE A 345 -16.73 21.31 -24.03
N ALA A 346 -17.04 22.31 -24.87
CA ALA A 346 -18.23 22.26 -25.71
C ALA A 346 -18.21 21.09 -26.71
N ALA A 347 -17.03 20.74 -27.24
CA ALA A 347 -16.86 19.60 -28.11
C ALA A 347 -17.04 18.26 -27.39
N LEU A 348 -16.54 18.13 -26.16
CA LEU A 348 -16.81 16.97 -25.31
C LEU A 348 -18.31 16.84 -25.02
N ASN A 349 -18.98 17.94 -24.68
CA ASN A 349 -20.42 17.97 -24.44
C ASN A 349 -21.25 17.48 -25.63
N ARG A 350 -20.83 17.76 -26.87
CA ARG A 350 -21.46 17.24 -28.09
C ARG A 350 -21.36 15.72 -28.23
N ASN A 351 -20.36 15.11 -27.61
CA ASN A 351 -20.10 13.67 -27.66
C ASN A 351 -20.67 12.90 -26.45
N ILE A 352 -21.39 13.57 -25.54
CA ILE A 352 -22.12 12.87 -24.47
C ILE A 352 -23.32 12.14 -25.06
N LEU A 353 -23.30 10.81 -24.94
CA LEU A 353 -24.32 9.91 -25.46
C LEU A 353 -25.62 10.00 -24.65
N PRO A 354 -26.77 9.51 -25.18
CA PRO A 354 -28.04 9.51 -24.47
C PRO A 354 -28.02 8.75 -23.14
N ASN A 355 -27.14 7.76 -22.99
CA ASN A 355 -26.96 7.01 -21.74
C ASN A 355 -26.04 7.72 -20.72
N GLY A 356 -25.54 8.91 -21.04
CA GLY A 356 -24.67 9.73 -20.19
C GLY A 356 -23.19 9.42 -20.26
N GLN A 357 -22.78 8.42 -21.04
CA GLN A 357 -21.37 8.12 -21.29
C GLN A 357 -20.76 9.10 -22.30
N LEU A 358 -19.47 9.41 -22.14
CA LEU A 358 -18.71 10.12 -23.17
C LEU A 358 -18.37 9.15 -24.32
N GLY A 359 -18.98 9.39 -25.48
CA GLY A 359 -18.71 8.67 -26.72
C GLY A 359 -17.44 9.13 -27.41
N SER A 360 -17.12 8.52 -28.54
CA SER A 360 -15.91 8.79 -29.33
C SER A 360 -14.62 8.64 -28.52
N ALA A 361 -14.63 7.82 -27.46
CA ALA A 361 -13.47 7.52 -26.65
C ALA A 361 -12.69 6.39 -27.31
N GLN A 362 -11.47 6.66 -27.74
CA GLN A 362 -10.66 5.65 -28.41
C GLN A 362 -10.32 4.52 -27.43
N ARG A 363 -10.61 3.27 -27.82
CA ARG A 363 -10.36 2.05 -27.02
C ARG A 363 -8.91 1.97 -26.52
N THR A 364 -8.68 1.19 -25.45
CA THR A 364 -7.35 0.95 -24.87
C THR A 364 -6.35 0.49 -25.93
N GLY A 365 -5.14 1.06 -25.91
CA GLY A 365 -4.11 0.82 -26.92
C GLY A 365 -2.88 1.68 -26.63
N ASP A 366 -1.90 1.62 -27.54
CA ASP A 366 -0.58 2.25 -27.41
C ASP A 366 -0.24 3.22 -28.56
N GLN A 367 -1.21 3.53 -29.42
CA GLN A 367 -1.02 4.38 -30.61
C GLN A 367 -2.34 4.93 -31.14
N PRO A 368 -2.31 5.90 -32.10
CA PRO A 368 -3.50 6.33 -32.81
C PRO A 368 -4.20 5.16 -33.53
N VAL A 369 -5.52 5.08 -33.34
CA VAL A 369 -6.42 4.16 -34.05
C VAL A 369 -7.75 4.86 -34.35
N HIS A 370 -8.48 4.39 -35.36
CA HIS A 370 -9.82 4.87 -35.68
C HIS A 370 -10.80 4.64 -34.52
N THR A 371 -11.72 5.60 -34.37
CA THR A 371 -12.65 5.64 -33.22
C THR A 371 -14.08 5.78 -33.72
N ALA A 372 -14.98 4.94 -33.19
CA ALA A 372 -16.41 5.02 -33.48
C ALA A 372 -17.14 5.88 -32.44
N PRO A 373 -18.22 6.58 -32.81
CA PRO A 373 -18.96 7.45 -31.90
C PRO A 373 -19.48 6.78 -30.62
N GLU A 374 -19.84 5.50 -30.70
CA GLU A 374 -20.37 4.70 -29.59
C GLU A 374 -19.29 4.15 -28.65
N HIS A 375 -18.00 4.29 -29.00
CA HIS A 375 -16.93 3.83 -28.11
C HIS A 375 -16.85 4.72 -26.86
N THR A 376 -16.86 4.08 -25.70
CA THR A 376 -16.78 4.72 -24.38
C THR A 376 -15.63 4.12 -23.58
N GLY A 377 -15.30 4.71 -22.43
CA GLY A 377 -14.35 4.13 -21.49
C GLY A 377 -14.32 4.86 -20.15
N PRO A 378 -14.17 4.15 -19.01
CA PRO A 378 -14.08 4.77 -17.70
C PRO A 378 -13.03 5.88 -17.63
N TYR A 379 -11.86 5.67 -18.25
CA TYR A 379 -10.78 6.65 -18.28
C TYR A 379 -11.16 7.97 -18.96
N ALA A 380 -11.99 7.92 -20.01
CA ALA A 380 -12.44 9.12 -20.71
C ALA A 380 -13.49 9.89 -19.87
N ASN A 381 -14.39 9.16 -19.20
CA ASN A 381 -15.35 9.75 -18.27
C ASN A 381 -14.66 10.38 -17.04
N GLY A 382 -13.63 9.73 -16.49
CA GLY A 382 -12.80 10.28 -15.42
C GLY A 382 -12.13 11.60 -15.82
N ALA A 383 -11.50 11.63 -16.99
CA ALA A 383 -10.88 12.83 -17.53
C ALA A 383 -11.92 13.95 -17.82
N TYR A 384 -13.11 13.59 -18.29
CA TYR A 384 -14.20 14.55 -18.49
C TYR A 384 -14.70 15.15 -17.18
N ILE A 385 -14.85 14.34 -16.12
CA ILE A 385 -15.23 14.83 -14.80
C ILE A 385 -14.18 15.82 -14.28
N LEU A 386 -12.89 15.51 -14.42
CA LEU A 386 -11.81 16.43 -14.07
C LEU A 386 -11.90 17.74 -14.87
N ALA A 387 -12.13 17.66 -16.19
CA ALA A 387 -12.31 18.84 -17.02
C ALA A 387 -13.52 19.67 -16.56
N ALA A 388 -14.66 19.05 -16.29
CA ALA A 388 -15.86 19.74 -15.81
C ALA A 388 -15.65 20.42 -14.45
N LEU A 389 -14.88 19.83 -13.53
CA LEU A 389 -14.52 20.44 -12.26
C LEU A 389 -13.64 21.69 -12.46
N GLU A 390 -12.61 21.60 -13.31
CA GLU A 390 -11.77 22.76 -13.63
C GLU A 390 -12.57 23.87 -14.36
N MET A 391 -13.54 23.51 -15.20
CA MET A 391 -14.48 24.46 -15.80
C MET A 391 -15.34 25.17 -14.76
N ALA A 392 -15.82 24.42 -13.76
CA ALA A 392 -16.60 24.95 -12.65
C ALA A 392 -15.79 25.98 -11.85
N ASP A 393 -14.50 25.71 -11.64
CA ASP A 393 -13.58 26.62 -10.94
C ASP A 393 -13.17 27.83 -11.80
N MET A 394 -12.96 27.65 -13.10
CA MET A 394 -12.67 28.74 -14.04
C MET A 394 -13.78 29.79 -14.06
N ALA A 395 -15.04 29.34 -13.99
CA ALA A 395 -16.22 30.20 -13.92
C ALA A 395 -16.25 31.10 -12.67
N GLY A 396 -15.59 30.68 -11.58
CA GLY A 396 -15.43 31.47 -10.36
C GLY A 396 -14.39 32.60 -10.46
N GLY A 397 -13.54 32.58 -11.49
CA GLY A 397 -12.61 33.68 -11.82
C GLY A 397 -11.35 33.80 -10.96
N GLY A 398 -11.25 33.09 -9.84
CA GLY A 398 -10.08 33.12 -8.95
C GLY A 398 -8.89 32.29 -9.46
N GLN A 399 -7.68 32.65 -9.01
CA GLN A 399 -6.52 31.78 -9.09
C GLN A 399 -6.44 30.88 -7.85
N GLN A 400 -6.18 29.60 -8.04
CA GLN A 400 -6.01 28.63 -6.96
C GLN A 400 -4.52 28.45 -6.61
N PRO A 401 -4.14 28.49 -5.33
CA PRO A 401 -2.74 28.33 -4.93
C PRO A 401 -2.24 26.90 -5.15
N LEU A 402 -0.92 26.77 -5.30
CA LEU A 402 -0.18 25.52 -5.33
C LEU A 402 0.90 25.51 -4.23
N PRO A 403 1.20 24.36 -3.58
CA PRO A 403 0.51 23.07 -3.72
C PRO A 403 -0.95 23.13 -3.22
N ARG A 404 -1.79 22.21 -3.68
CA ARG A 404 -3.16 22.10 -3.19
C ARG A 404 -3.15 21.44 -1.81
N PRO A 405 -3.87 22.00 -0.82
CA PRO A 405 -3.97 21.35 0.48
C PRO A 405 -4.75 20.04 0.38
N GLU A 406 -4.37 19.05 1.20
CA GLU A 406 -5.19 17.85 1.40
C GLU A 406 -6.57 18.24 1.96
N PRO A 407 -7.64 17.52 1.59
CA PRO A 407 -8.97 17.83 2.08
C PRO A 407 -9.02 17.69 3.61
N ALA A 408 -9.86 18.54 4.22
CA ALA A 408 -10.21 18.39 5.62
C ALA A 408 -10.89 17.03 5.86
N ARG A 409 -10.74 16.52 7.08
CA ARG A 409 -11.43 15.29 7.47
C ARG A 409 -12.95 15.54 7.44
N ASP A 410 -13.68 14.62 6.82
CA ASP A 410 -15.14 14.59 6.79
C ASP A 410 -15.70 14.44 8.21
N SER A 411 -16.93 14.94 8.43
CA SER A 411 -17.61 14.77 9.72
C SER A 411 -17.88 13.29 10.01
N ALA A 412 -17.99 12.93 11.29
CA ALA A 412 -18.26 11.54 11.68
C ALA A 412 -19.58 11.03 11.09
N GLU A 413 -20.60 11.89 11.02
CA GLU A 413 -21.90 11.59 10.41
C GLU A 413 -21.76 11.32 8.90
N TRP A 414 -20.97 12.14 8.20
CA TRP A 414 -20.74 11.98 6.77
C TRP A 414 -19.92 10.72 6.46
N ILE A 415 -18.93 10.41 7.30
CA ILE A 415 -18.19 9.15 7.22
C ILE A 415 -19.16 7.98 7.39
N ALA A 416 -19.98 7.97 8.44
CA ALA A 416 -20.95 6.90 8.67
C ALA A 416 -21.96 6.75 7.51
N ALA A 417 -22.46 7.86 6.96
CA ALA A 417 -23.38 7.86 5.84
C ALA A 417 -22.76 7.33 4.52
N THR A 418 -21.43 7.33 4.43
CA THR A 418 -20.69 6.97 3.21
C THR A 418 -19.88 5.67 3.33
N MET A 419 -20.05 4.92 4.43
CA MET A 419 -19.53 3.57 4.62
C MET A 419 -20.62 2.52 4.27
N PRO A 420 -20.57 1.89 3.09
CA PRO A 420 -21.44 0.76 2.75
C PRO A 420 -20.96 -0.54 3.42
N THR A 421 -21.85 -1.51 3.59
CA THR A 421 -21.46 -2.87 4.00
C THR A 421 -20.88 -3.61 2.78
N PRO A 422 -19.60 -4.05 2.79
CA PRO A 422 -19.04 -4.78 1.65
C PRO A 422 -19.73 -6.15 1.50
N PRO A 423 -20.06 -6.57 0.26
CA PRO A 423 -20.66 -7.88 0.02
C PRO A 423 -19.67 -9.01 0.31
N ALA A 424 -20.20 -10.19 0.63
CA ALA A 424 -19.40 -11.42 0.63
C ALA A 424 -18.93 -11.74 -0.81
N PRO A 425 -17.64 -12.09 -1.01
CA PRO A 425 -17.10 -12.36 -2.33
C PRO A 425 -17.83 -13.52 -3.03
N ARG A 426 -18.19 -13.36 -4.31
CA ARG A 426 -18.74 -14.43 -5.17
C ARG A 426 -17.88 -14.64 -6.42
N THR A 427 -17.57 -15.90 -6.72
CA THR A 427 -16.75 -16.30 -7.86
C THR A 427 -17.54 -16.31 -9.17
N VAL A 428 -16.98 -15.71 -10.22
CA VAL A 428 -17.37 -15.96 -11.61
C VAL A 428 -16.26 -16.80 -12.24
N VAL A 429 -16.58 -18.01 -12.69
CA VAL A 429 -15.66 -18.93 -13.37
C VAL A 429 -16.24 -19.26 -14.74
N GLY A 430 -15.43 -19.08 -15.79
CA GLY A 430 -15.68 -19.64 -17.12
C GLY A 430 -14.34 -20.02 -17.75
N ASP A 431 -14.27 -21.21 -18.34
CA ASP A 431 -13.04 -21.80 -18.86
C ASP A 431 -12.34 -20.94 -19.93
N ALA A 432 -13.12 -20.15 -20.68
CA ALA A 432 -12.61 -19.24 -21.71
C ALA A 432 -11.76 -18.08 -21.15
N GLU A 433 -12.11 -17.54 -19.98
CA GLU A 433 -11.38 -16.42 -19.35
C GLU A 433 -10.08 -16.91 -18.68
N VAL A 434 -10.05 -18.17 -18.23
CA VAL A 434 -8.84 -18.81 -17.70
C VAL A 434 -7.78 -18.99 -18.79
N ALA A 435 -8.20 -19.47 -19.97
CA ALA A 435 -7.31 -19.68 -21.12
C ALA A 435 -6.71 -18.36 -21.64
N ARG A 436 -7.52 -17.29 -21.72
CA ARG A 436 -7.05 -15.96 -22.15
C ARG A 436 -5.97 -15.39 -21.22
N ARG A 437 -6.16 -15.52 -19.91
CA ARG A 437 -5.22 -15.03 -18.88
C ARG A 437 -3.85 -15.72 -18.93
N GLN A 438 -3.80 -17.01 -19.25
CA GLN A 438 -2.54 -17.73 -19.38
C GLN A 438 -1.69 -17.21 -20.54
N ALA A 439 -2.32 -16.86 -21.67
CA ALA A 439 -1.62 -16.28 -22.82
C ALA A 439 -1.04 -14.89 -22.52
N GLU A 440 -1.80 -14.05 -21.80
CA GLU A 440 -1.37 -12.70 -21.39
C GLU A 440 -0.17 -12.74 -20.42
N MET A 441 -0.16 -13.71 -19.49
CA MET A 441 0.94 -13.92 -18.55
C MET A 441 2.24 -14.32 -19.27
N GLN A 442 2.17 -15.20 -20.28
CA GLN A 442 3.34 -15.61 -21.05
C GLN A 442 3.94 -14.46 -21.87
N ALA A 443 3.11 -13.60 -22.46
CA ALA A 443 3.58 -12.43 -23.22
C ALA A 443 4.25 -11.37 -22.33
N THR A 444 3.72 -11.15 -21.13
CA THR A 444 4.25 -10.16 -20.17
C THR A 444 5.61 -10.59 -19.61
N GLN A 445 5.81 -11.89 -19.40
CA GLN A 445 7.04 -12.45 -18.85
C GLN A 445 8.26 -12.25 -19.78
N ALA A 446 8.04 -12.09 -21.09
CA ALA A 446 9.09 -11.91 -22.09
C ALA A 446 9.64 -10.47 -22.19
N LEU A 447 8.98 -9.47 -21.59
CA LEU A 447 9.27 -8.04 -21.83
C LEU A 447 9.60 -7.24 -20.56
N ALA A 448 9.51 -7.83 -19.36
CA ALA A 448 9.55 -7.10 -18.11
C ALA A 448 10.91 -7.16 -17.39
N TYR A 449 11.31 -6.05 -16.74
CA TYR A 449 12.51 -5.98 -15.90
C TYR A 449 12.43 -6.96 -14.72
N ASP A 450 13.30 -7.96 -14.69
CA ASP A 450 13.34 -8.98 -13.64
C ASP A 450 14.40 -8.62 -12.56
N PRO A 451 13.97 -8.27 -11.32
CA PRO A 451 14.88 -7.99 -10.22
C PRO A 451 15.60 -9.24 -9.68
N VAL A 452 15.16 -10.45 -10.05
CA VAL A 452 15.87 -11.70 -9.76
C VAL A 452 17.06 -11.87 -10.72
N ALA A 453 16.90 -11.49 -11.99
CA ALA A 453 17.92 -11.67 -13.03
C ALA A 453 19.02 -10.60 -13.02
N THR A 454 18.77 -9.42 -12.47
CA THR A 454 19.71 -8.28 -12.54
C THR A 454 20.51 -8.03 -11.26
N GLY A 455 20.27 -8.82 -10.21
CA GLY A 455 20.81 -8.57 -8.88
C GLY A 455 20.30 -7.26 -8.30
N ARG A 456 20.21 -7.16 -6.98
CA ARG A 456 20.04 -5.86 -6.32
C ARG A 456 21.38 -5.09 -6.42
N PRO A 457 21.51 -3.93 -7.07
CA PRO A 457 22.47 -2.92 -6.63
C PRO A 457 21.75 -2.09 -5.54
N GLN A 458 22.30 -1.75 -4.39
CA GLN A 458 23.67 -1.69 -3.88
C GLN A 458 23.56 -1.80 -2.35
N ALA A 459 24.71 -1.98 -1.70
CA ALA A 459 24.87 -1.93 -0.24
C ALA A 459 24.03 -0.82 0.40
N VAL A 460 23.22 -1.21 1.39
CA VAL A 460 22.58 -0.28 2.31
C VAL A 460 23.70 0.52 2.98
N GLU A 461 23.68 1.85 2.86
CA GLU A 461 24.65 2.69 3.57
C GLU A 461 24.62 2.33 5.07
N PRO A 462 25.75 1.88 5.63
CA PRO A 462 25.83 1.61 7.05
C PRO A 462 25.53 2.86 7.86
N LEU A 463 24.91 2.71 9.03
CA LEU A 463 24.79 3.80 9.97
C LEU A 463 26.18 4.29 10.36
N ALA A 464 26.36 5.61 10.38
CA ALA A 464 27.52 6.19 11.04
C ALA A 464 27.49 5.72 12.52
N PRO A 465 28.61 5.18 13.05
CA PRO A 465 28.69 4.78 14.44
C PRO A 465 28.27 5.93 15.36
N PRO A 466 27.65 5.66 16.53
CA PRO A 466 27.34 6.71 17.48
C PRO A 466 28.63 7.40 17.97
N PRO A 467 28.53 8.59 18.61
CA PRO A 467 29.68 9.22 19.25
C PRO A 467 30.44 8.22 20.14
N GLU A 468 31.77 8.33 20.22
CA GLU A 468 32.63 7.38 20.95
C GLU A 468 32.19 7.17 22.41
N ALA A 469 31.63 8.21 23.04
CA ALA A 469 31.07 8.13 24.39
C ALA A 469 29.89 7.16 24.53
N GLU A 470 29.11 6.93 23.46
CA GLU A 470 27.93 6.06 23.43
C GLU A 470 28.25 4.62 23.00
N GLN A 471 29.43 4.39 22.41
CA GLN A 471 29.92 3.06 21.96
C GLN A 471 30.38 2.14 23.12
N ARG A 472 29.86 2.36 24.33
CA ARG A 472 30.23 1.60 25.53
C ARG A 472 29.26 0.42 25.76
N PRO A 473 29.77 -0.80 25.96
CA PRO A 473 28.96 -1.94 26.40
C PRO A 473 28.19 -1.63 27.67
N ARG A 474 26.90 -1.99 27.69
CA ARG A 474 26.00 -1.90 28.84
C ARG A 474 24.76 -2.74 28.59
N ALA A 475 24.18 -3.29 29.64
CA ALA A 475 22.89 -3.94 29.62
C ALA A 475 21.78 -2.91 29.84
N VAL A 476 20.77 -2.90 28.98
CA VAL A 476 19.68 -1.91 28.96
C VAL A 476 18.34 -2.64 28.91
N ALA A 477 17.40 -2.21 29.75
CA ALA A 477 15.97 -2.44 29.57
C ALA A 477 15.27 -1.09 29.35
N ARG A 478 14.33 -1.04 28.40
CA ARG A 478 13.59 0.17 28.02
C ARG A 478 12.13 -0.14 27.77
N PHE A 479 11.26 0.72 28.28
CA PHE A 479 9.89 0.82 27.84
C PHE A 479 9.79 1.67 26.57
N ALA A 480 9.16 1.12 25.53
CA ALA A 480 9.09 1.69 24.19
C ALA A 480 7.65 2.08 23.81
N PRO A 481 7.13 3.23 24.29
CA PRO A 481 5.81 3.71 23.87
C PRO A 481 5.77 4.03 22.36
N ASP A 482 6.91 4.42 21.80
CA ASP A 482 7.16 4.60 20.37
C ASP A 482 7.05 3.30 19.57
N ARG A 483 7.09 2.15 20.25
CA ARG A 483 6.81 0.83 19.67
C ARG A 483 5.63 0.16 20.37
N LEU A 484 4.53 0.89 20.53
CA LEU A 484 3.25 0.35 21.02
C LEU A 484 3.36 -0.34 22.39
N ASP A 485 4.07 0.34 23.30
CA ASP A 485 4.28 -0.03 24.69
C ASP A 485 5.13 -1.30 24.89
N ASP A 486 5.93 -1.70 23.90
CA ASP A 486 6.81 -2.86 24.03
C ASP A 486 7.88 -2.67 25.12
N LEU A 487 8.41 -3.77 25.65
CA LEU A 487 9.62 -3.77 26.46
C LEU A 487 10.77 -4.34 25.64
N LEU A 488 11.85 -3.58 25.58
CA LEU A 488 13.09 -3.94 24.89
C LEU A 488 14.17 -4.19 25.94
N TRP A 489 14.99 -5.22 25.74
CA TRP A 489 16.21 -5.38 26.53
C TRP A 489 17.35 -5.95 25.68
N GLU A 490 18.54 -5.42 25.91
CA GLU A 490 19.74 -5.80 25.19
C GLU A 490 20.98 -5.65 26.08
N ASN A 491 22.05 -6.38 25.73
CA ASN A 491 23.41 -6.16 26.25
C ASN A 491 24.38 -6.09 25.07
N ASP A 492 25.67 -6.31 25.29
CA ASP A 492 26.71 -6.32 24.25
C ASP A 492 26.66 -7.50 23.27
N LEU A 493 25.86 -8.53 23.55
CA LEU A 493 25.81 -9.76 22.75
C LEU A 493 24.44 -10.00 22.10
N VAL A 494 23.35 -9.68 22.81
CA VAL A 494 21.98 -10.05 22.43
C VAL A 494 21.01 -8.89 22.62
N ALA A 495 19.89 -8.96 21.89
CA ALA A 495 18.81 -7.98 21.93
C ALA A 495 17.47 -8.69 21.77
N HIS A 496 16.47 -8.26 22.53
CA HIS A 496 15.18 -8.93 22.59
C HIS A 496 14.04 -7.96 22.89
N ARG A 497 12.82 -8.43 22.62
CA ARG A 497 11.59 -7.68 22.82
C ARG A 497 10.44 -8.57 23.33
N ILE A 498 9.56 -7.99 24.14
CA ILE A 498 8.24 -8.55 24.46
C ILE A 498 7.15 -7.52 24.20
N TYR A 499 5.99 -8.01 23.77
CA TYR A 499 4.90 -7.18 23.29
C TYR A 499 4.11 -6.50 24.39
N GLY A 500 3.78 -5.23 24.17
CA GLY A 500 3.10 -4.34 25.11
C GLY A 500 1.57 -4.28 25.01
N PRO A 501 0.90 -3.64 26.00
CA PRO A 501 -0.55 -3.47 26.01
C PRO A 501 -1.12 -2.75 24.79
N ALA A 502 -0.46 -1.69 24.28
CA ALA A 502 -0.95 -0.98 23.11
C ALA A 502 -0.85 -1.81 21.83
N LEU A 503 0.17 -2.66 21.69
CA LEU A 503 0.26 -3.60 20.56
C LEU A 503 -0.89 -4.60 20.57
N GLN A 504 -1.32 -5.06 21.76
CA GLN A 504 -2.45 -5.98 21.90
C GLN A 504 -3.74 -5.43 21.30
N VAL A 505 -3.93 -4.10 21.35
CA VAL A 505 -5.11 -3.42 20.78
C VAL A 505 -5.00 -3.32 19.26
N LYS A 506 -3.79 -3.08 18.74
CA LYS A 506 -3.56 -2.85 17.30
C LYS A 506 -3.42 -4.14 16.48
N GLU A 507 -2.78 -5.17 17.04
CA GLU A 507 -2.43 -6.41 16.35
C GLU A 507 -2.89 -7.61 17.18
N ALA A 508 -4.18 -7.95 17.06
CA ALA A 508 -4.72 -9.18 17.61
C ALA A 508 -4.68 -10.29 16.53
N PRO A 509 -4.03 -11.44 16.80
CA PRO A 509 -3.53 -11.91 18.09
C PRO A 509 -2.01 -11.78 18.28
N SER A 510 -1.58 -10.84 19.12
CA SER A 510 -0.29 -10.84 19.82
C SER A 510 -0.42 -11.50 21.20
N GLY A 511 0.69 -11.99 21.75
CA GLY A 511 0.73 -12.63 23.07
C GLY A 511 2.11 -12.57 23.72
N SER A 512 2.30 -13.33 24.80
CA SER A 512 3.53 -13.33 25.63
C SER A 512 4.76 -14.05 25.04
N GLY A 513 4.87 -14.11 23.72
CA GLY A 513 6.07 -14.61 23.03
C GLY A 513 7.24 -13.61 23.16
N ILE A 514 8.46 -14.11 22.96
CA ILE A 514 9.70 -13.32 23.07
C ILE A 514 10.34 -13.21 21.70
N ASP A 515 10.60 -11.99 21.28
CA ASP A 515 11.26 -11.69 20.02
C ASP A 515 12.78 -11.52 20.23
N ALA A 516 13.58 -12.04 19.29
CA ALA A 516 15.04 -11.95 19.30
C ALA A 516 15.55 -11.14 18.11
N TRP A 517 16.33 -10.11 18.39
CA TRP A 517 16.94 -9.26 17.39
C TRP A 517 18.37 -9.70 17.11
N ALA A 518 18.74 -9.71 15.84
CA ALA A 518 20.08 -10.02 15.40
C ALA A 518 20.99 -8.81 15.64
N LYS A 519 22.11 -9.03 16.35
CA LYS A 519 23.00 -7.99 16.84
C LYS A 519 24.47 -8.27 16.52
N ARG A 520 25.21 -7.24 16.07
CA ARG A 520 26.65 -7.30 15.77
C ARG A 520 27.51 -6.34 16.60
N VAL A 521 26.95 -5.23 17.04
CA VAL A 521 27.71 -4.21 17.82
C VAL A 521 27.67 -4.50 19.31
N ARG A 522 28.71 -4.05 20.05
CA ARG A 522 28.83 -4.26 21.50
C ARG A 522 28.14 -3.21 22.36
N TYR A 523 27.60 -2.16 21.76
CA TYR A 523 26.80 -1.13 22.43
C TYR A 523 25.30 -1.32 22.15
N PRO A 524 24.40 -0.72 22.95
CA PRO A 524 22.97 -0.75 22.68
C PRO A 524 22.62 -0.14 21.32
N PHE A 525 21.82 -0.84 20.52
CA PHE A 525 21.49 -0.44 19.15
C PHE A 525 19.99 -0.38 18.87
N MET A 526 19.13 -1.01 19.67
CA MET A 526 17.71 -1.14 19.36
C MET A 526 17.03 0.23 19.21
N ASP A 527 17.36 1.20 20.09
CA ASP A 527 16.83 2.56 20.01
C ASP A 527 17.26 3.31 18.75
N ARG A 528 18.50 3.08 18.28
CA ARG A 528 19.01 3.67 17.03
C ARG A 528 18.32 3.03 15.83
N GLN A 529 18.17 1.72 15.85
CA GLN A 529 17.55 0.94 14.78
C GLN A 529 16.06 1.29 14.63
N LEU A 530 15.33 1.44 15.75
CA LEU A 530 13.90 1.80 15.76
C LEU A 530 13.59 3.22 15.25
N LYS A 531 14.57 4.13 15.23
CA LYS A 531 14.40 5.47 14.64
C LYS A 531 14.29 5.44 13.11
N PHE A 532 14.56 4.29 12.49
CA PHE A 532 14.43 4.11 11.05
C PHE A 532 13.13 3.39 10.70
N PRO A 533 12.41 3.83 9.66
CA PRO A 533 11.12 3.25 9.28
C PRO A 533 11.19 1.80 8.76
N ASN A 534 12.39 1.24 8.60
CA ASN A 534 12.59 -0.17 8.25
C ASN A 534 13.74 -0.77 9.07
N TYR A 535 13.47 -0.97 10.36
CA TYR A 535 14.40 -1.59 11.32
C TYR A 535 14.68 -3.09 11.03
N HIS A 536 13.99 -3.66 10.03
CA HIS A 536 14.22 -5.02 9.52
C HIS A 536 15.39 -5.12 8.51
N ILE A 537 16.07 -4.02 8.21
CA ILE A 537 17.25 -4.00 7.35
C ILE A 537 18.51 -3.87 8.20
N ASP A 538 19.49 -4.74 7.96
CA ASP A 538 20.82 -4.59 8.54
C ASP A 538 21.53 -3.35 7.98
N ARG A 539 21.78 -2.38 8.86
CA ARG A 539 22.51 -1.14 8.54
C ARG A 539 23.88 -1.09 9.20
N GLY A 540 24.49 -2.23 9.50
CA GLY A 540 25.83 -2.29 10.10
C GLY A 540 25.83 -2.63 11.59
N GLU A 541 24.71 -2.45 12.30
CA GLU A 541 24.63 -2.69 13.76
C GLU A 541 23.87 -3.98 14.12
N GLY A 542 22.87 -4.35 13.32
CA GLY A 542 21.95 -5.46 13.55
C GLY A 542 20.62 -5.24 12.81
N LEU A 543 19.65 -6.13 13.02
CA LEU A 543 18.30 -6.06 12.46
C LEU A 543 17.27 -6.86 13.27
N ASP A 544 15.99 -6.51 13.14
CA ASP A 544 14.87 -7.37 13.53
C ASP A 544 14.45 -8.20 12.32
N PHE A 545 14.60 -9.52 12.32
CA PHE A 545 14.00 -10.36 11.27
C PHE A 545 13.15 -11.50 11.83
N TYR A 546 13.10 -11.63 13.15
CA TYR A 546 12.50 -12.78 13.82
C TYR A 546 11.02 -12.49 14.12
N ASP A 547 10.12 -13.19 13.44
CA ASP A 547 8.69 -13.07 13.66
C ASP A 547 8.22 -14.01 14.77
N VAL A 548 7.61 -13.45 15.80
CA VAL A 548 7.00 -14.21 16.90
C VAL A 548 5.57 -14.59 16.59
N GLY A 549 4.80 -13.72 15.91
CA GLY A 549 3.35 -13.87 15.72
C GLY A 549 2.61 -14.38 16.98
N ARG A 550 1.96 -15.55 16.85
CA ARG A 550 1.22 -16.24 17.93
C ARG A 550 2.10 -17.18 18.78
N SER A 551 3.31 -17.47 18.30
CA SER A 551 4.21 -18.44 18.91
C SER A 551 4.75 -17.96 20.27
N ARG A 552 5.60 -18.77 20.89
CA ARG A 552 6.35 -18.44 22.10
C ARG A 552 7.69 -17.77 21.79
N GLY A 553 8.02 -17.58 20.51
CA GLY A 553 9.24 -16.91 20.09
C GLY A 553 10.48 -17.59 20.67
N THR A 554 11.34 -16.87 21.40
CA THR A 554 12.59 -17.41 21.95
C THR A 554 12.54 -17.75 23.44
N GLY A 555 11.37 -18.07 24.00
CA GLY A 555 11.26 -18.50 25.41
C GLY A 555 10.04 -17.99 26.15
N GLY A 556 9.01 -17.54 25.43
CA GLY A 556 7.68 -17.38 25.98
C GLY A 556 7.14 -18.70 26.51
N LEU A 557 6.13 -18.63 27.37
CA LEU A 557 5.52 -19.82 27.97
C LEU A 557 4.00 -19.80 27.90
N GLY A 558 3.42 -20.94 28.24
CA GLY A 558 1.99 -21.15 28.48
C GLY A 558 1.77 -22.41 29.31
N ILE A 559 0.54 -22.67 29.71
CA ILE A 559 0.18 -23.91 30.42
C ILE A 559 -0.14 -24.99 29.39
N TRP A 560 0.56 -26.12 29.46
CA TRP A 560 0.28 -27.30 28.65
C TRP A 560 -0.79 -28.14 29.33
N HIS A 561 -2.00 -28.13 28.77
CA HIS A 561 -3.14 -28.85 29.32
C HIS A 561 -4.04 -29.34 28.19
N ASP A 562 -4.49 -30.59 28.30
CA ASP A 562 -5.33 -31.27 27.29
C ASP A 562 -4.73 -31.22 25.87
N ASN A 563 -3.43 -31.54 25.77
CA ASN A 563 -2.66 -31.53 24.52
C ASN A 563 -2.68 -30.19 23.76
N LYS A 564 -2.87 -29.09 24.50
CA LYS A 564 -2.95 -27.73 23.99
C LYS A 564 -2.13 -26.78 24.87
N LEU A 565 -1.50 -25.80 24.23
CA LEU A 565 -0.82 -24.71 24.93
C LEU A 565 -1.80 -23.56 25.19
N TRP A 566 -2.03 -23.24 26.46
CA TRP A 566 -2.87 -22.13 26.92
C TRP A 566 -1.99 -20.95 27.32
N THR A 567 -2.09 -19.86 26.57
CA THR A 567 -1.15 -18.75 26.64
C THR A 567 -1.80 -17.48 27.18
N SER A 568 -1.00 -16.69 27.90
CA SER A 568 -1.36 -15.33 28.24
C SER A 568 -1.32 -14.43 27.01
N ARG A 569 -1.99 -13.28 27.14
CA ARG A 569 -1.84 -12.15 26.21
C ARG A 569 -0.52 -11.42 26.47
N ASN A 570 -0.41 -10.19 25.98
CA ASN A 570 0.75 -9.32 26.20
C ASN A 570 0.90 -9.04 27.70
N PHE A 571 2.07 -8.56 28.13
CA PHE A 571 2.20 -8.16 29.52
C PHE A 571 1.24 -6.98 29.80
N ALA A 572 0.77 -6.88 31.04
CA ALA A 572 -0.19 -5.89 31.47
C ALA A 572 0.48 -4.69 32.15
N THR A 573 1.43 -4.98 33.05
CA THR A 573 2.21 -3.96 33.77
C THR A 573 3.66 -4.41 33.86
N TYR A 574 4.56 -3.46 34.13
CA TYR A 574 5.97 -3.73 34.24
C TYR A 574 6.65 -2.84 35.28
N ASP A 575 7.85 -3.25 35.69
CA ASP A 575 8.74 -2.46 36.55
C ASP A 575 10.20 -2.67 36.12
N ILE A 576 10.89 -1.61 35.68
CA ILE A 576 12.31 -1.66 35.31
C ILE A 576 13.13 -1.33 36.55
N VAL A 577 13.80 -2.35 37.10
CA VAL A 577 14.55 -2.28 38.35
C VAL A 577 15.98 -1.80 38.13
N GLU A 578 16.62 -2.25 37.04
CA GLU A 578 18.02 -1.93 36.73
C GLU A 578 18.22 -1.82 35.21
N THR A 579 18.90 -0.76 34.76
CA THR A 579 19.17 -0.51 33.32
C THR A 579 20.36 0.43 33.16
N GLY A 580 21.15 0.26 32.10
CA GLY A 580 22.25 1.16 31.74
C GLY A 580 23.62 0.83 32.35
N GLY A 581 23.75 -0.30 33.07
CA GLY A 581 24.99 -0.76 33.72
C GLY A 581 25.37 -2.19 33.32
N ASP A 582 25.91 -2.97 34.26
CA ASP A 582 26.34 -4.35 34.02
C ASP A 582 25.18 -5.36 33.96
N VAL A 583 23.96 -4.95 34.34
CA VAL A 583 22.77 -5.78 34.33
C VAL A 583 21.55 -4.98 33.91
N ALA A 584 20.69 -5.60 33.09
CA ALA A 584 19.32 -5.17 32.85
C ALA A 584 18.36 -6.07 33.64
N ARG A 585 17.57 -5.50 34.55
CA ARG A 585 16.61 -6.24 35.37
C ARG A 585 15.25 -5.57 35.34
N PHE A 586 14.21 -6.32 35.02
CA PHE A 586 12.84 -5.82 35.03
C PHE A 586 11.84 -6.94 35.31
N THR A 587 10.63 -6.56 35.67
CA THR A 587 9.51 -7.46 35.91
C THR A 587 8.37 -7.15 34.94
N ALA A 588 7.68 -8.17 34.46
CA ALA A 588 6.45 -8.07 33.69
C ALA A 588 5.34 -8.90 34.36
N THR A 589 4.16 -8.32 34.53
CA THR A 589 2.98 -8.97 35.10
C THR A 589 1.93 -9.14 34.02
N TYR A 590 1.35 -10.33 33.93
CA TYR A 590 0.35 -10.70 32.91
C TYR A 590 -1.04 -10.78 33.54
N GLN A 591 -2.07 -10.39 32.79
CA GLN A 591 -3.47 -10.58 33.23
C GLN A 591 -3.80 -12.07 33.38
N PRO A 592 -4.75 -12.44 34.25
CA PRO A 592 -5.23 -13.81 34.34
C PRO A 592 -5.75 -14.35 33.00
N TRP A 593 -5.49 -15.62 32.70
CA TRP A 593 -6.02 -16.30 31.53
C TRP A 593 -6.57 -17.69 31.89
N PRO A 594 -7.61 -18.15 31.16
CA PRO A 594 -8.20 -19.46 31.41
C PRO A 594 -7.31 -20.58 30.88
N VAL A 595 -7.31 -21.69 31.61
CA VAL A 595 -6.66 -22.96 31.27
C VAL A 595 -7.72 -24.03 31.45
N ASP A 596 -8.58 -24.21 30.46
CA ASP A 596 -9.88 -24.91 30.54
C ASP A 596 -11.09 -23.99 30.92
N VAL A 597 -12.23 -24.60 31.27
CA VAL A 597 -13.50 -23.91 31.59
C VAL A 597 -13.63 -23.48 33.06
N ILE A 598 -12.78 -23.95 33.97
CA ILE A 598 -12.85 -23.73 35.41
C ILE A 598 -11.58 -23.11 36.00
N ARG A 599 -10.41 -23.37 35.42
CA ARG A 599 -9.12 -22.94 35.97
C ARG A 599 -8.67 -21.65 35.31
N ASN A 600 -8.28 -20.67 36.12
CA ASN A 600 -7.60 -19.46 35.68
C ASN A 600 -6.21 -19.41 36.31
N VAL A 601 -5.24 -18.96 35.54
CA VAL A 601 -3.88 -18.73 36.01
C VAL A 601 -3.45 -17.29 35.75
N ALA A 602 -2.49 -16.80 36.51
CA ALA A 602 -1.86 -15.49 36.29
C ALA A 602 -0.35 -15.59 36.53
N GLU A 603 0.42 -14.69 35.95
CA GLU A 603 1.88 -14.76 35.98
C GLU A 603 2.51 -13.40 36.32
N THR A 604 3.58 -13.45 37.11
CA THR A 604 4.60 -12.40 37.16
C THR A 604 5.95 -13.00 36.81
N ARG A 605 6.70 -12.35 35.93
CA ARG A 605 7.99 -12.82 35.42
C ARG A 605 9.07 -11.76 35.58
N GLU A 606 10.16 -12.13 36.22
CA GLU A 606 11.38 -11.33 36.35
C GLU A 606 12.39 -11.74 35.26
N PHE A 607 13.01 -10.75 34.65
CA PHE A 607 14.02 -10.87 33.59
C PHE A 607 15.33 -10.28 34.11
N THR A 608 16.42 -11.02 34.01
CA THR A 608 17.77 -10.53 34.35
C THR A 608 18.72 -10.87 33.21
N LEU A 609 19.24 -9.85 32.52
CA LEU A 609 20.27 -9.98 31.47
C LEU A 609 21.57 -9.30 31.94
N PRO A 610 22.60 -10.08 32.32
CA PRO A 610 23.93 -9.56 32.61
C PRO A 610 24.66 -9.15 31.32
N LEU A 611 25.60 -8.21 31.43
CA LEU A 611 26.58 -7.91 30.39
C LEU A 611 27.46 -9.15 30.12
N GLY A 612 27.85 -9.37 28.87
CA GLY A 612 28.69 -10.48 28.44
C GLY A 612 27.99 -11.85 28.41
N SER A 613 26.67 -11.90 28.55
CA SER A 613 25.90 -13.15 28.51
C SER A 613 24.97 -13.23 27.30
N HIS A 614 24.90 -14.39 26.66
CA HIS A 614 23.87 -14.69 25.66
C HIS A 614 22.51 -15.03 26.27
N PHE A 615 22.42 -15.16 27.61
CA PHE A 615 21.27 -15.70 28.29
C PHE A 615 20.60 -14.69 29.22
N THR A 616 19.30 -14.53 29.04
CA THR A 616 18.45 -13.87 30.02
C THR A 616 17.93 -14.91 31.00
N ARG A 617 18.17 -14.68 32.30
CA ARG A 617 17.57 -15.46 33.39
C ARG A 617 16.12 -15.03 33.57
N MET A 618 15.22 -16.00 33.55
CA MET A 618 13.78 -15.83 33.65
C MET A 618 13.30 -16.49 34.94
N ARG A 619 12.71 -15.71 35.86
CA ARG A 619 12.09 -16.24 37.07
C ARG A 619 10.59 -15.96 37.04
N SER A 620 9.79 -17.00 36.81
CA SER A 620 8.34 -16.90 36.70
C SER A 620 7.65 -17.44 37.95
N THR A 621 6.60 -16.75 38.39
CA THR A 621 5.68 -17.22 39.43
C THR A 621 4.27 -17.25 38.85
N ILE A 622 3.67 -18.45 38.82
CA ILE A 622 2.33 -18.66 38.25
C ILE A 622 1.36 -18.98 39.38
N SER A 623 0.35 -18.15 39.61
CA SER A 623 -0.77 -18.47 40.50
C SER A 623 -1.86 -19.22 39.74
N SER A 624 -2.56 -20.12 40.41
CA SER A 624 -3.73 -20.85 39.87
C SER A 624 -4.92 -20.68 40.81
N SER A 625 -6.14 -20.78 40.28
CA SER A 625 -7.38 -20.85 41.06
C SER A 625 -7.54 -22.14 41.87
N ASP A 626 -6.70 -23.14 41.60
CA ASP A 626 -6.55 -24.36 42.40
C ASP A 626 -5.07 -24.60 42.77
N ASN A 627 -4.83 -25.59 43.62
CA ASN A 627 -3.48 -25.96 44.07
C ASN A 627 -2.89 -27.15 43.31
N GLU A 628 -3.47 -27.53 42.16
CA GLU A 628 -2.93 -28.65 41.39
C GLU A 628 -1.63 -28.24 40.68
N THR A 629 -0.66 -29.16 40.67
CA THR A 629 0.60 -28.97 39.94
C THR A 629 0.33 -28.69 38.47
N LEU A 630 1.00 -27.68 37.91
CA LEU A 630 0.86 -27.28 36.51
C LEU A 630 1.99 -27.87 35.65
N VAL A 631 1.71 -28.08 34.36
CA VAL A 631 2.74 -28.33 33.35
C VAL A 631 2.87 -27.07 32.51
N VAL A 632 4.04 -26.44 32.54
CA VAL A 632 4.35 -25.24 31.76
C VAL A 632 5.11 -25.66 30.50
N GLY A 633 4.64 -25.21 29.34
CA GLY A 633 5.36 -25.32 28.08
C GLY A 633 6.13 -24.04 27.79
N ILE A 634 7.45 -24.14 27.65
CA ILE A 634 8.34 -23.02 27.29
C ILE A 634 8.84 -23.27 25.87
N GLY A 635 8.70 -22.29 24.98
CA GLY A 635 8.73 -22.56 23.55
C GLY A 635 9.75 -21.82 22.70
N ILE A 636 10.13 -22.47 21.61
CA ILE A 636 10.81 -21.91 20.44
C ILE A 636 9.81 -21.85 19.27
N GLY A 637 9.62 -20.68 18.66
CA GLY A 637 8.70 -20.48 17.53
C GLY A 637 9.19 -21.11 16.22
N LYS A 638 8.25 -21.57 15.38
CA LYS A 638 8.52 -22.24 14.09
C LYS A 638 8.42 -21.34 12.85
N ALA A 639 8.00 -20.09 13.02
CA ALA A 639 7.67 -19.19 11.90
C ALA A 639 8.90 -18.73 11.09
N ASN A 640 10.09 -18.76 11.69
CA ASN A 640 11.33 -18.18 11.13
C ASN A 640 12.15 -19.16 10.27
N GLY A 641 11.52 -20.21 9.76
CA GLY A 641 12.11 -21.14 8.79
C GLY A 641 12.52 -22.49 9.38
N THR A 642 13.24 -23.28 8.58
CA THR A 642 13.70 -24.62 8.96
C THR A 642 15.04 -24.53 9.70
N GLY A 643 15.29 -25.48 10.61
CA GLY A 643 16.53 -25.54 11.36
C GLY A 643 16.72 -26.87 12.06
N VAL A 644 17.80 -26.96 12.83
CA VAL A 644 18.16 -28.16 13.59
C VAL A 644 17.75 -27.97 15.05
N LEU A 645 16.73 -28.72 15.48
CA LEU A 645 16.32 -28.81 16.87
C LEU A 645 17.09 -29.93 17.58
N ARG A 646 17.63 -29.66 18.77
CA ARG A 646 18.12 -30.67 19.70
C ARG A 646 17.44 -30.54 21.05
N THR A 647 17.18 -31.68 21.68
CA THR A 647 16.60 -31.75 23.02
C THR A 647 17.41 -32.72 23.86
N ASP A 648 17.64 -32.37 25.12
CA ASP A 648 18.32 -33.21 26.09
C ASP A 648 17.62 -33.10 27.45
N LYS A 649 16.95 -34.18 27.84
CA LYS A 649 16.24 -34.27 29.11
C LYS A 649 17.20 -34.33 30.30
N ALA A 650 18.37 -34.94 30.15
CA ALA A 650 19.31 -35.13 31.26
C ALA A 650 19.93 -33.80 31.70
N THR A 651 20.17 -32.90 30.75
CA THR A 651 20.72 -31.56 31.01
C THR A 651 19.66 -30.47 31.02
N GLY A 652 18.40 -30.76 30.64
CA GLY A 652 17.32 -29.78 30.60
C GLY A 652 17.55 -28.72 29.53
N ARG A 653 17.97 -29.13 28.33
CA ARG A 653 18.30 -28.23 27.22
C ARG A 653 17.41 -28.48 26.01
N MET A 654 16.99 -27.39 25.38
CA MET A 654 16.37 -27.39 24.05
C MET A 654 17.05 -26.29 23.22
N THR A 655 17.75 -26.68 22.16
CA THR A 655 18.46 -25.74 21.28
C THR A 655 17.92 -25.84 19.87
N PHE A 656 17.91 -24.71 19.18
CA PHE A 656 17.54 -24.62 17.78
C PHE A 656 18.59 -23.78 17.06
N TRP A 657 18.96 -24.19 15.85
CA TRP A 657 19.80 -23.40 14.97
C TRP A 657 19.13 -23.31 13.60
N GLU A 658 18.86 -22.09 13.15
CA GLU A 658 18.25 -21.83 11.85
C GLU A 658 19.16 -22.25 10.69
N THR A 659 18.54 -22.64 9.58
CA THR A 659 19.27 -22.75 8.31
C THR A 659 19.72 -21.36 7.90
N GLU A 660 20.99 -21.21 7.50
CA GLU A 660 21.51 -19.91 7.11
C GLU A 660 20.81 -19.36 5.86
N ASP A 661 20.27 -18.16 5.99
CA ASP A 661 19.73 -17.37 4.90
C ASP A 661 20.77 -16.37 4.37
N ALA A 662 20.78 -16.16 3.06
CA ALA A 662 21.73 -15.27 2.41
C ALA A 662 21.50 -13.79 2.79
N GLU A 663 20.26 -13.37 3.01
CA GLU A 663 19.88 -12.00 3.34
C GLU A 663 20.15 -11.71 4.83
N HIS A 664 19.63 -12.54 5.74
CA HIS A 664 19.65 -12.22 7.18
C HIS A 664 20.54 -13.12 8.05
N GLY A 665 21.13 -14.19 7.51
CA GLY A 665 21.96 -15.13 8.27
C GLY A 665 21.13 -16.17 9.03
N ALA A 666 21.64 -16.65 10.17
CA ALA A 666 20.99 -17.65 11.02
C ALA A 666 20.97 -17.22 12.49
N LEU A 667 19.84 -17.43 13.17
CA LEU A 667 19.76 -17.36 14.63
C LEU A 667 19.87 -18.75 15.28
N GLY A 668 20.66 -18.80 16.36
CA GLY A 668 20.63 -19.83 17.36
C GLY A 668 19.74 -19.42 18.52
N ILE A 669 18.91 -20.34 19.02
CA ILE A 669 18.04 -20.15 20.17
C ILE A 669 18.25 -21.30 21.15
N ALA A 670 18.21 -21.02 22.45
CA ALA A 670 18.34 -22.03 23.48
C ALA A 670 17.41 -21.74 24.66
N ILE A 671 16.75 -22.81 25.13
CA ILE A 671 16.00 -22.83 26.40
C ILE A 671 16.71 -23.80 27.34
N ALA A 672 17.01 -23.32 28.55
CA ALA A 672 17.60 -24.10 29.62
C ALA A 672 16.69 -24.09 30.85
N VAL A 673 16.37 -25.27 31.38
CA VAL A 673 15.50 -25.48 32.54
C VAL A 673 16.19 -26.41 33.54
N ASP A 674 15.71 -26.41 34.79
CA ASP A 674 16.16 -27.40 35.79
C ASP A 674 15.78 -28.82 35.29
N PRO A 675 16.77 -29.72 35.10
CA PRO A 675 16.52 -31.10 34.69
C PRO A 675 15.52 -31.83 35.59
N ALA A 676 15.47 -31.51 36.89
CA ALA A 676 14.56 -32.13 37.84
C ALA A 676 13.09 -31.77 37.57
N MET A 677 12.83 -30.64 36.90
CA MET A 677 11.48 -30.19 36.56
C MET A 677 10.98 -30.76 35.23
N VAL A 678 11.86 -31.33 34.38
CA VAL A 678 11.53 -31.70 33.00
C VAL A 678 10.56 -32.90 32.97
N VAL A 679 9.35 -32.65 32.49
CA VAL A 679 8.37 -33.67 32.16
C VAL A 679 8.77 -34.33 30.83
N GLY A 680 9.03 -33.53 29.81
CA GLY A 680 9.42 -33.99 28.48
C GLY A 680 9.47 -32.85 27.48
N PHE A 681 9.48 -33.22 26.20
CA PHE A 681 9.46 -32.28 25.08
C PHE A 681 8.28 -32.61 24.17
N THR A 682 7.65 -31.60 23.60
CA THR A 682 6.55 -31.76 22.66
C THR A 682 6.59 -30.63 21.62
N GLN A 683 5.60 -30.59 20.75
CA GLN A 683 5.42 -29.50 19.81
C GLN A 683 3.94 -29.34 19.47
N ASP A 684 3.55 -28.12 19.14
CA ASP A 684 2.27 -27.82 18.50
C ASP A 684 2.52 -27.29 17.08
N ALA A 685 1.50 -26.69 16.45
CA ALA A 685 1.63 -26.15 15.09
C ALA A 685 2.65 -24.99 15.00
N GLU A 686 2.83 -24.24 16.08
CA GLU A 686 3.58 -22.98 16.08
C GLU A 686 4.90 -23.07 16.88
N ASN A 687 5.06 -24.08 17.75
CA ASN A 687 6.11 -24.12 18.77
C ASN A 687 6.77 -25.49 18.90
N TYR A 688 8.07 -25.49 19.15
CA TYR A 688 8.76 -26.57 19.88
C TYR A 688 8.74 -26.25 21.37
N LEU A 689 8.47 -27.22 22.23
CA LEU A 689 8.19 -26.99 23.65
C LEU A 689 9.00 -27.91 24.56
N VAL A 690 9.64 -27.34 25.58
CA VAL A 690 10.04 -28.09 26.78
C VAL A 690 8.93 -27.97 27.81
N LEU A 691 8.53 -29.10 28.40
CA LEU A 691 7.49 -29.18 29.41
C LEU A 691 8.12 -29.33 30.79
N VAL A 692 7.80 -28.41 31.70
CA VAL A 692 8.29 -28.43 33.09
C VAL A 692 7.14 -28.48 34.08
N ARG A 693 7.35 -29.21 35.19
CA ARG A 693 6.39 -29.34 36.28
C ARG A 693 6.59 -28.21 37.29
N VAL A 694 5.54 -27.45 37.59
CA VAL A 694 5.61 -26.30 38.52
C VAL A 694 4.48 -26.35 39.54
N GLU A 695 4.76 -25.86 40.75
CA GLU A 695 3.76 -25.71 41.81
C GLU A 695 3.17 -24.30 41.77
N PRO A 696 1.83 -24.13 41.77
CA PRO A 696 1.20 -22.81 41.84
C PRO A 696 1.74 -21.96 42.99
N GLY A 697 2.04 -20.69 42.70
CA GLY A 697 2.55 -19.70 43.65
C GLY A 697 4.02 -19.85 44.02
N LYS A 698 4.71 -20.93 43.61
CA LYS A 698 6.16 -21.07 43.81
C LYS A 698 6.91 -20.56 42.58
N PRO A 699 7.94 -19.71 42.76
CA PRO A 699 8.77 -19.26 41.64
C PRO A 699 9.59 -20.42 41.08
N PHE A 700 9.80 -20.43 39.77
CA PHE A 700 10.75 -21.31 39.10
C PHE A 700 11.62 -20.51 38.12
N THR A 701 12.81 -21.01 37.85
CA THR A 701 13.78 -20.35 36.97
C THR A 701 13.96 -21.15 35.69
N TYR A 702 14.08 -20.44 34.59
CA TYR A 702 14.61 -20.96 33.34
C TYR A 702 15.45 -19.88 32.67
N TYR A 703 16.17 -20.23 31.61
CA TYR A 703 16.95 -19.29 30.83
C TYR A 703 16.54 -19.40 29.38
N MET A 704 16.57 -18.26 28.71
CA MET A 704 16.50 -18.18 27.27
C MET A 704 17.72 -17.46 26.74
N GLY A 705 18.22 -17.90 25.59
CA GLY A 705 19.34 -17.27 24.95
C GLY A 705 19.23 -17.29 23.44
N SER A 706 19.91 -16.34 22.82
CA SER A 706 19.99 -16.19 21.37
C SER A 706 21.42 -15.90 20.91
N ALA A 707 21.73 -16.23 19.67
CA ALA A 707 22.97 -15.84 19.02
C ALA A 707 22.76 -15.70 17.52
N TRP A 708 23.50 -14.81 16.87
CA TRP A 708 23.44 -14.59 15.43
C TRP A 708 24.77 -14.96 14.79
N ASN A 709 24.74 -15.66 13.66
CA ASN A 709 25.96 -16.09 12.97
C ASN A 709 26.84 -14.93 12.49
N ARG A 710 26.26 -13.75 12.27
CA ARG A 710 26.98 -12.50 11.94
C ARG A 710 27.26 -11.60 13.17
N GLY A 711 26.97 -12.09 14.38
CA GLY A 711 27.19 -11.38 15.65
C GLY A 711 28.62 -11.52 16.22
N GLY A 712 29.45 -12.37 15.61
CA GLY A 712 30.88 -12.48 15.88
C GLY A 712 31.30 -13.66 16.76
N ASP A 713 30.62 -13.89 17.90
CA ASP A 713 31.10 -14.88 18.90
C ASP A 713 30.61 -16.31 18.61
N VAL A 714 29.53 -16.45 17.84
CA VAL A 714 28.85 -17.72 17.56
C VAL A 714 28.62 -17.82 16.05
N PRO A 715 29.65 -18.15 15.25
CA PRO A 715 29.56 -18.11 13.79
C PRO A 715 28.72 -19.23 13.18
N ASP A 716 28.45 -20.30 13.93
CA ASP A 716 27.77 -21.49 13.42
C ASP A 716 27.08 -22.30 14.53
N GLN A 717 26.35 -23.34 14.08
CA GLN A 717 25.64 -24.27 14.94
C GLN A 717 26.54 -24.94 15.98
N ALA A 718 27.75 -25.36 15.59
CA ALA A 718 28.64 -26.10 16.48
C ALA A 718 29.17 -25.19 17.60
N ALA A 719 29.49 -23.93 17.28
CA ALA A 719 29.86 -22.93 18.26
C ALA A 719 28.70 -22.65 19.24
N TRP A 720 27.46 -22.58 18.74
CA TRP A 720 26.28 -22.37 19.58
C TRP A 720 26.05 -23.53 20.56
N GLU A 721 26.04 -24.75 20.05
CA GLU A 721 25.85 -25.96 20.85
C GLU A 721 26.95 -26.10 21.91
N ALA A 722 28.21 -25.81 21.54
CA ALA A 722 29.33 -25.83 22.48
C ALA A 722 29.23 -24.73 23.55
N MET A 723 28.73 -23.54 23.20
CA MET A 723 28.49 -22.46 24.16
C MET A 723 27.39 -22.85 25.16
N VAL A 724 26.23 -23.29 24.67
CA VAL A 724 25.09 -23.70 25.51
C VAL A 724 25.49 -24.86 26.46
N ALA A 725 26.31 -25.80 25.99
CA ALA A 725 26.76 -26.93 26.79
C ALA A 725 27.76 -26.54 27.90
N ARG A 726 28.54 -25.48 27.70
CA ARG A 726 29.51 -24.97 28.70
C ARG A 726 28.89 -24.02 29.71
N GLU A 727 27.77 -23.38 29.36
CA GLU A 727 27.10 -22.41 30.22
C GLU A 727 26.60 -23.06 31.51
N SER A 728 26.92 -22.44 32.66
CA SER A 728 26.47 -22.89 33.97
C SER A 728 25.24 -22.10 34.39
N PHE A 729 24.11 -22.78 34.53
CA PHE A 729 22.83 -22.16 34.84
C PHE A 729 22.47 -22.35 36.32
N ALA A 730 22.13 -21.25 36.99
CA ALA A 730 21.64 -21.27 38.38
C ALA A 730 20.09 -21.24 38.39
N PHE A 731 19.47 -22.39 38.63
CA PHE A 731 18.01 -22.55 38.67
C PHE A 731 17.41 -22.19 40.03
#